data_AF-A0AAW4YGX9-F1
#
_entry.id   AF-A0AAW4YGX9-F1
#
_cell.length_a   1.000
_cell.length_b   1.000
_cell.length_c   1.000
_cell.angle_alpha   90.00
_cell.angle_beta   90.00
_cell.angle_gamma   90.00
#
_symmetry.space_group_name_H-M   'P 1'
#
loop_
_entity.id
_entity.type
_entity.pdbx_description
1 polymer ?
#
loop_
_entity_poly.entity_id
_entity_poly.type
_entity_poly.pdbx_seq_one_letter_code
_entity_poly.pdbx_strand_id
1 'polypeptide(L)'
;MMNLREIVKEKILILDGAMGTEIQKYNLTEEDFRGERFRDLPGMMKGNNDMLNITRPDVISDIYRRYLEAGADIITANTFSCQRISQADYHLENCAREMAFEGARLARIECDKFSTPDKPRFVAGDVGPTNKTCSMSPDVSNPAAREITYDELFTDVCEQVDGLIEGGADVILIETIFDTLNCKAMIDAALTMMKKHGVELPVMISLTVSDLAGRTLSGQTVDAFLASLSPYPIFSVGMNCAFGAPQMKPFIEHMAQVAPYYISAHPNAGLPNEMGEYDETAESMAPQIAEFIDEGIVNIIGGCCGTSPEFIAHYARIAEGKKPHQVVEKPKYMWLSGLDLLQVDDSVHLPVDASRFVNVGERCNVAGSRKFLRLINEKNYEEAIGIARKQVADGAAVVDVNMDDGLLDAKAEMVNFLNMIAAEPDIAKVPVMIDSSKWDVIVAGLKCCQGKCIVNSISLKEGEEVFLSHARDVLRYGAAVVVMCFDEVGQATTFERRIEIAERAYHLLVDKLGMNPLDIIFDPNVLAIATGMEEHDNYAVEFIRATEWIHQNLPGAHVSGGVSNLSFSFRGNTYIREAIHCVFLHHAQQVGMDFGIVNAKARMDYNKIPEEQLLLIEDVVLNRRKGAADELIELAAEIKAQTDAAKAAAKAGGVAPKKPAAPEWRKESVEERLKYALRKGITDFLQQDIDEALAKYPHAVNVIEGPLMDGMNLVGELFGKGEMFLPQVVKTARTMKSAVSILQPHIEAEKQGGATTAGKILMATVKGDVHDIGKNIVCVVMSCNNYEIIDLGVMVPAEQIVQKAIDEKVDAIGLSGLITPSLEEMVHVAREMQKAGLRIPIMVGGATTSELHVALKIAPEYDGPVIWVKDASLNAGICARFLNEAECPKFEAELKERYEKLRQNYHEEQAKIASLSEARKNKLELF
;
A
#
# COMPACT_ATOMS: atom_id res chain seq x y z
N MET A 1 12.43 -15.70 -35.58
CA MET A 1 11.07 -15.78 -35.00
C MET A 1 10.83 -14.43 -34.36
N MET A 2 9.69 -13.78 -34.61
CA MET A 2 9.40 -12.49 -33.97
C MET A 2 9.33 -12.68 -32.45
N ASN A 3 9.89 -11.74 -31.69
CA ASN A 3 9.84 -11.79 -30.22
C ASN A 3 8.61 -11.04 -29.68
N LEU A 4 8.27 -11.26 -28.41
CA LEU A 4 7.08 -10.65 -27.77
C LEU A 4 7.05 -9.12 -27.89
N ARG A 5 8.22 -8.45 -27.78
CA ARG A 5 8.35 -6.99 -27.85
C ARG A 5 8.07 -6.42 -29.25
N GLU A 6 8.23 -7.23 -30.30
CA GLU A 6 7.89 -6.87 -31.67
C GLU A 6 6.40 -7.06 -31.92
N ILE A 7 5.84 -8.20 -31.46
CA ILE A 7 4.46 -8.60 -31.75
C ILE A 7 3.44 -7.67 -31.09
N VAL A 8 3.68 -7.25 -29.84
CA VAL A 8 2.76 -6.38 -29.08
C VAL A 8 2.50 -5.02 -29.75
N LYS A 9 3.39 -4.58 -30.65
CA LYS A 9 3.25 -3.33 -31.41
C LYS A 9 2.29 -3.45 -32.59
N GLU A 10 2.17 -4.66 -33.14
CA GLU A 10 1.46 -4.92 -34.38
C GLU A 10 0.08 -5.54 -34.15
N LYS A 11 -0.11 -6.25 -33.03
CA LYS A 11 -1.38 -6.90 -32.70
C LYS A 11 -1.65 -6.89 -31.19
N ILE A 12 -2.93 -7.02 -30.84
CA ILE A 12 -3.36 -7.30 -29.47
C ILE A 12 -3.04 -8.77 -29.17
N LEU A 13 -2.32 -9.01 -28.08
CA LEU A 13 -1.95 -10.35 -27.60
C LEU A 13 -3.05 -10.92 -26.73
N ILE A 14 -3.27 -12.23 -26.84
CA ILE A 14 -4.25 -12.94 -26.02
C ILE A 14 -3.52 -13.72 -24.92
N LEU A 15 -3.76 -13.33 -23.68
CA LEU A 15 -3.41 -14.10 -22.49
C LEU A 15 -4.50 -15.17 -22.25
N ASP A 16 -4.17 -16.25 -21.56
CA ASP A 16 -5.14 -17.29 -21.21
C ASP A 16 -6.15 -16.85 -20.12
N GLY A 17 -6.95 -17.81 -19.65
CA GLY A 17 -7.98 -17.63 -18.63
C GLY A 17 -7.57 -18.26 -17.29
N ALA A 18 -8.54 -18.48 -16.41
CA ALA A 18 -8.26 -19.01 -15.08
C ALA A 18 -7.84 -20.49 -15.03
N MET A 19 -6.63 -20.74 -14.53
CA MET A 19 -6.14 -22.07 -14.16
C MET A 19 -6.98 -22.72 -13.03
N GLY A 20 -7.20 -21.99 -11.93
CA GLY A 20 -7.85 -22.54 -10.74
C GLY A 20 -9.27 -23.05 -10.98
N THR A 21 -10.12 -22.28 -11.66
CA THR A 21 -11.50 -22.71 -11.96
C THR A 21 -11.56 -23.81 -13.02
N GLU A 22 -10.57 -23.93 -13.91
CA GLU A 22 -10.49 -25.07 -14.83
C GLU A 22 -10.06 -26.36 -14.11
N ILE A 23 -9.12 -26.28 -13.16
CA ILE A 23 -8.73 -27.43 -12.33
C ILE A 23 -9.95 -27.99 -11.57
N GLN A 24 -10.79 -27.12 -11.01
CA GLN A 24 -11.98 -27.53 -10.25
C GLN A 24 -12.93 -28.42 -11.08
N LYS A 25 -13.01 -28.24 -12.41
CA LYS A 25 -13.87 -29.05 -13.30
C LYS A 25 -13.44 -30.52 -13.39
N TYR A 26 -12.19 -30.84 -13.05
CA TYR A 26 -11.70 -32.22 -13.01
C TYR A 26 -12.11 -32.96 -11.72
N ASN A 27 -12.73 -32.28 -10.75
CA ASN A 27 -13.21 -32.84 -9.48
C ASN A 27 -12.15 -33.66 -8.74
N LEU A 28 -10.92 -33.13 -8.69
CA LEU A 28 -9.78 -33.78 -8.06
C LEU A 28 -9.98 -33.97 -6.55
N THR A 29 -9.50 -35.10 -6.06
CA THR A 29 -9.58 -35.51 -4.66
C THR A 29 -8.27 -35.27 -3.93
N GLU A 30 -8.26 -35.34 -2.60
CA GLU A 30 -7.03 -35.22 -1.79
C GLU A 30 -5.93 -36.22 -2.25
N GLU A 31 -6.31 -37.41 -2.70
CA GLU A 31 -5.37 -38.42 -3.21
C GLU A 31 -4.67 -37.96 -4.49
N ASP A 32 -5.39 -37.25 -5.38
CA ASP A 32 -4.82 -36.68 -6.60
C ASP A 32 -3.78 -35.60 -6.29
N PHE A 33 -4.09 -34.72 -5.33
CA PHE A 33 -3.15 -33.68 -4.89
C PHE A 33 -1.90 -34.30 -4.28
N ARG A 34 -2.04 -35.29 -3.38
CA ARG A 34 -0.90 -35.94 -2.72
C ARG A 34 -0.03 -36.78 -3.65
N GLY A 35 -0.64 -37.44 -4.64
CA GLY A 35 0.03 -38.44 -5.47
C GLY A 35 0.75 -39.50 -4.62
N GLU A 36 1.86 -40.02 -5.15
CA GLU A 36 2.70 -40.98 -4.43
C GLU A 36 3.69 -40.30 -3.47
N ARG A 37 4.23 -39.14 -3.86
CA ARG A 37 5.33 -38.47 -3.16
C ARG A 37 4.91 -37.81 -1.85
N PHE A 38 3.69 -37.28 -1.77
CA PHE A 38 3.24 -36.46 -0.63
C PHE A 38 2.18 -37.15 0.23
N ARG A 39 2.01 -38.48 0.08
CA ARG A 39 0.98 -39.27 0.76
C ARG A 39 1.00 -39.07 2.28
N ASP A 40 2.18 -39.11 2.88
CA ASP A 40 2.36 -39.12 4.33
C ASP A 40 2.62 -37.73 4.94
N LEU A 41 2.50 -36.64 4.15
CA LEU A 41 2.69 -35.29 4.69
C LEU A 41 1.50 -34.87 5.58
N PRO A 42 1.76 -34.17 6.70
CA PRO A 42 0.69 -33.64 7.55
C PRO A 42 -0.09 -32.51 6.83
N GLY A 43 -1.26 -32.16 7.35
CA GLY A 43 -2.11 -31.11 6.77
C GLY A 43 -2.94 -31.58 5.58
N MET A 44 -3.67 -30.67 4.92
CA MET A 44 -4.43 -30.95 3.71
C MET A 44 -3.74 -30.37 2.48
N MET A 45 -3.74 -31.14 1.39
CA MET A 45 -3.09 -30.74 0.13
C MET A 45 -4.09 -30.24 -0.90
N LYS A 46 -5.34 -30.70 -0.85
CA LYS A 46 -6.42 -30.22 -1.72
C LYS A 46 -6.57 -28.71 -1.58
N GLY A 47 -6.50 -28.02 -2.72
CA GLY A 47 -6.49 -26.56 -2.81
C GLY A 47 -5.14 -25.99 -3.24
N ASN A 48 -4.03 -26.73 -3.07
CA ASN A 48 -2.71 -26.34 -3.57
C ASN A 48 -2.59 -26.63 -5.06
N ASN A 49 -3.18 -25.79 -5.91
CA ASN A 49 -3.21 -26.03 -7.35
C ASN A 49 -1.81 -26.12 -7.97
N ASP A 50 -0.84 -25.36 -7.45
CA ASP A 50 0.55 -25.37 -7.88
C ASP A 50 1.23 -26.76 -7.76
N MET A 51 0.87 -27.54 -6.75
CA MET A 51 1.47 -28.88 -6.56
C MET A 51 1.10 -29.86 -7.67
N LEU A 52 -0.01 -29.61 -8.39
CA LEU A 52 -0.47 -30.46 -9.49
C LEU A 52 0.50 -30.43 -10.67
N ASN A 53 1.42 -29.46 -10.74
CA ASN A 53 2.56 -29.49 -11.67
C ASN A 53 3.39 -30.77 -11.50
N ILE A 54 3.46 -31.30 -10.28
CA ILE A 54 4.23 -32.50 -9.94
C ILE A 54 3.31 -33.73 -9.94
N THR A 55 2.13 -33.64 -9.32
CA THR A 55 1.31 -34.82 -9.04
C THR A 55 0.30 -35.16 -10.14
N ARG A 56 -0.20 -34.16 -10.88
CA ARG A 56 -1.12 -34.33 -12.01
C ARG A 56 -0.70 -33.50 -13.23
N PRO A 57 0.54 -33.69 -13.75
CA PRO A 57 1.04 -32.94 -14.91
C PRO A 57 0.19 -33.19 -16.17
N ASP A 58 -0.52 -34.31 -16.23
CA ASP A 58 -1.48 -34.64 -17.28
C ASP A 58 -2.66 -33.64 -17.33
N VAL A 59 -3.20 -33.25 -16.18
CA VAL A 59 -4.31 -32.29 -16.06
C VAL A 59 -3.84 -30.89 -16.43
N ILE A 60 -2.72 -30.46 -15.86
CA ILE A 60 -2.17 -29.12 -16.10
C ILE A 60 -1.81 -28.93 -17.58
N SER A 61 -1.19 -29.94 -18.22
CA SER A 61 -0.89 -29.90 -19.66
C SER A 61 -2.14 -29.89 -20.53
N ASP A 62 -3.21 -30.56 -20.11
CA ASP A 62 -4.49 -30.54 -20.83
C ASP A 62 -5.14 -29.14 -20.81
N ILE A 63 -5.10 -28.47 -19.65
CA ILE A 63 -5.62 -27.09 -19.51
C ILE A 63 -4.83 -26.13 -20.40
N TYR A 64 -3.49 -26.17 -20.39
CA TYR A 64 -2.66 -25.37 -21.29
C TYR A 64 -3.00 -25.60 -22.75
N ARG A 65 -3.13 -26.86 -23.16
CA ARG A 65 -3.51 -27.23 -24.52
C ARG A 65 -4.85 -26.61 -24.92
N ARG A 66 -5.87 -26.69 -24.05
CA ARG A 66 -7.20 -26.15 -24.32
C ARG A 66 -7.18 -24.63 -24.51
N TYR A 67 -6.37 -23.89 -23.74
CA TYR A 67 -6.19 -22.44 -23.96
C TYR A 67 -5.42 -22.12 -25.25
N LEU A 68 -4.38 -22.90 -25.58
CA LEU A 68 -3.65 -22.77 -26.84
C LEU A 68 -4.54 -23.04 -28.07
N GLU A 69 -5.41 -24.06 -28.00
CA GLU A 69 -6.42 -24.38 -29.00
C GLU A 69 -7.47 -23.27 -29.15
N ALA A 70 -7.87 -22.66 -28.03
CA ALA A 70 -8.77 -21.51 -28.02
C ALA A 70 -8.15 -20.25 -28.66
N GLY A 71 -6.82 -20.19 -28.76
CA GLY A 71 -6.11 -19.14 -29.50
C GLY A 71 -5.25 -18.23 -28.65
N ALA A 72 -5.01 -18.56 -27.37
CA ALA A 72 -4.07 -17.85 -26.51
C ALA A 72 -2.68 -17.75 -27.18
N ASP A 73 -2.07 -16.58 -27.08
CA ASP A 73 -0.69 -16.31 -27.49
C ASP A 73 0.30 -16.46 -26.32
N ILE A 74 -0.17 -16.17 -25.10
CA ILE A 74 0.60 -16.26 -23.85
C ILE A 74 -0.15 -17.22 -22.90
N ILE A 75 0.56 -18.19 -22.33
CA ILE A 75 0.05 -19.12 -21.31
C ILE A 75 0.67 -18.78 -19.96
N THR A 76 -0.14 -18.63 -18.92
CA THR A 76 0.32 -18.48 -17.55
C THR A 76 0.73 -19.83 -16.98
N ALA A 77 1.98 -19.93 -16.50
CA ALA A 77 2.42 -21.10 -15.77
C ALA A 77 1.59 -21.25 -14.48
N ASN A 78 1.30 -22.48 -14.05
CA ASN A 78 0.48 -22.77 -12.87
C ASN A 78 1.34 -22.59 -11.62
N THR A 79 1.74 -21.35 -11.36
CA THR A 79 2.81 -21.04 -10.40
C THR A 79 2.48 -19.87 -9.48
N PHE A 80 1.23 -19.44 -9.44
CA PHE A 80 0.73 -18.32 -8.65
C PHE A 80 1.27 -18.32 -7.20
N SER A 81 1.26 -19.48 -6.53
CA SER A 81 1.65 -19.66 -5.12
C SER A 81 2.94 -20.45 -4.93
N CYS A 82 3.84 -20.51 -5.94
CA CYS A 82 5.10 -21.26 -5.86
C CYS A 82 6.22 -20.56 -5.06
N GLN A 83 5.88 -19.78 -4.03
CA GLN A 83 6.85 -19.19 -3.09
C GLN A 83 6.94 -20.04 -1.81
N ARG A 84 8.11 -20.09 -1.17
CA ARG A 84 8.25 -20.84 0.09
C ARG A 84 7.22 -20.42 1.14
N ILE A 85 6.98 -19.12 1.28
CA ILE A 85 5.99 -18.59 2.23
C ILE A 85 4.57 -19.08 1.99
N SER A 86 4.12 -19.11 0.72
CA SER A 86 2.79 -19.58 0.36
C SER A 86 2.68 -21.10 0.53
N GLN A 87 3.76 -21.82 0.23
CA GLN A 87 3.83 -23.28 0.40
C GLN A 87 3.99 -23.71 1.87
N ALA A 88 4.28 -22.80 2.79
CA ALA A 88 4.38 -23.10 4.23
C ALA A 88 3.03 -23.53 4.82
N ASP A 89 1.92 -22.98 4.32
CA ASP A 89 0.56 -23.38 4.71
C ASP A 89 0.25 -24.85 4.38
N TYR A 90 1.02 -25.43 3.45
CA TYR A 90 0.92 -26.82 3.01
C TYR A 90 2.11 -27.68 3.46
N HIS A 91 3.06 -27.15 4.23
CA HIS A 91 4.31 -27.82 4.61
C HIS A 91 5.17 -28.27 3.40
N LEU A 92 5.15 -27.48 2.31
CA LEU A 92 5.81 -27.77 1.04
C LEU A 92 6.86 -26.71 0.66
N GLU A 93 7.41 -25.98 1.62
CA GLU A 93 8.37 -24.89 1.40
C GLU A 93 9.56 -25.34 0.54
N ASN A 94 10.03 -26.59 0.73
CA ASN A 94 11.17 -27.15 0.02
C ASN A 94 10.85 -27.65 -1.40
N CYS A 95 9.59 -27.59 -1.82
CA CYS A 95 9.14 -27.96 -3.17
C CYS A 95 8.80 -26.73 -4.02
N ALA A 96 8.81 -25.51 -3.46
CA ALA A 96 8.41 -24.28 -4.13
C ALA A 96 9.14 -24.07 -5.48
N ARG A 97 10.47 -24.14 -5.49
CA ARG A 97 11.27 -24.05 -6.73
C ARG A 97 10.91 -25.11 -7.77
N GLU A 98 10.74 -26.35 -7.32
CA GLU A 98 10.47 -27.49 -8.20
C GLU A 98 9.09 -27.36 -8.85
N MET A 99 8.08 -26.93 -8.07
CA MET A 99 6.75 -26.63 -8.59
C MET A 99 6.80 -25.51 -9.63
N ALA A 100 7.57 -24.44 -9.37
CA ALA A 100 7.75 -23.34 -10.31
C ALA A 100 8.40 -23.82 -11.62
N PHE A 101 9.46 -24.61 -11.51
CA PHE A 101 10.16 -25.19 -12.66
C PHE A 101 9.25 -26.10 -13.49
N GLU A 102 8.55 -27.05 -12.86
CA GLU A 102 7.68 -27.98 -13.58
C GLU A 102 6.47 -27.26 -14.21
N GLY A 103 5.88 -26.27 -13.53
CA GLY A 103 4.81 -25.45 -14.09
C GLY A 103 5.22 -24.74 -15.38
N ALA A 104 6.35 -24.04 -15.34
CA ALA A 104 6.89 -23.36 -16.52
C ALA A 104 7.31 -24.36 -17.62
N ARG A 105 7.92 -25.49 -17.26
CA ARG A 105 8.36 -26.52 -18.20
C ARG A 105 7.19 -27.15 -18.95
N LEU A 106 6.11 -27.49 -18.25
CA LEU A 106 4.90 -28.06 -18.85
C LEU A 106 4.26 -27.05 -19.82
N ALA A 107 4.16 -25.78 -19.42
CA ALA A 107 3.67 -24.72 -20.29
C ALA A 107 4.56 -24.56 -21.54
N ARG A 108 5.88 -24.58 -21.39
CA ARG A 108 6.85 -24.48 -22.50
C ARG A 108 6.68 -25.63 -23.50
N ILE A 109 6.54 -26.85 -23.00
CA ILE A 109 6.33 -28.05 -23.84
C ILE A 109 5.06 -27.91 -24.68
N GLU A 110 3.93 -27.48 -24.11
CA GLU A 110 2.71 -27.29 -24.88
C GLU A 110 2.81 -26.07 -25.82
N CYS A 111 3.39 -24.95 -25.37
CA CYS A 111 3.65 -23.79 -26.22
C CYS A 111 4.53 -24.15 -27.44
N ASP A 112 5.55 -24.98 -27.30
CA ASP A 112 6.40 -25.44 -28.41
C ASP A 112 5.62 -26.24 -29.44
N LYS A 113 4.66 -27.08 -29.01
CA LYS A 113 3.81 -27.87 -29.92
C LYS A 113 2.90 -27.00 -30.79
N PHE A 114 2.45 -25.86 -30.25
CA PHE A 114 1.53 -24.93 -30.93
C PHE A 114 2.24 -23.75 -31.61
N SER A 115 3.53 -23.55 -31.33
CA SER A 115 4.32 -22.45 -31.89
C SER A 115 4.59 -22.67 -33.38
N THR A 116 4.36 -21.63 -34.16
CA THR A 116 4.76 -21.55 -35.58
C THR A 116 5.61 -20.31 -35.82
N PRO A 117 6.38 -20.22 -36.92
CA PRO A 117 7.17 -19.02 -37.22
C PRO A 117 6.35 -17.72 -37.25
N ASP A 118 5.11 -17.79 -37.74
CA ASP A 118 4.19 -16.65 -37.88
C ASP A 118 3.32 -16.42 -36.63
N LYS A 119 3.14 -17.45 -35.80
CA LYS A 119 2.35 -17.40 -34.57
C LYS A 119 3.09 -18.13 -33.43
N PRO A 120 4.15 -17.52 -32.84
CA PRO A 120 4.82 -18.09 -31.69
C PRO A 120 3.90 -18.13 -30.47
N ARG A 121 4.24 -18.98 -29.48
CA ARG A 121 3.59 -19.05 -28.17
C ARG A 121 4.59 -18.79 -27.06
N PHE A 122 4.14 -18.04 -26.08
CA PHE A 122 4.95 -17.56 -24.98
C PHE A 122 4.46 -18.12 -23.64
N VAL A 123 5.39 -18.39 -22.74
CA VAL A 123 5.11 -18.78 -21.36
C VAL A 123 5.29 -17.57 -20.45
N ALA A 124 4.25 -17.19 -19.73
CA ALA A 124 4.35 -16.27 -18.61
C ALA A 124 4.62 -17.05 -17.33
N GLY A 125 5.79 -16.86 -16.74
CA GLY A 125 6.07 -17.33 -15.38
C GLY A 125 5.27 -16.48 -14.40
N ASP A 126 4.21 -17.08 -13.85
CA ASP A 126 3.26 -16.40 -12.99
C ASP A 126 3.74 -16.35 -11.53
N VAL A 127 3.74 -15.16 -10.95
CA VAL A 127 4.18 -14.82 -9.59
C VAL A 127 3.05 -14.07 -8.90
N GLY A 128 2.29 -14.78 -8.06
CA GLY A 128 1.22 -14.21 -7.25
C GLY A 128 1.73 -13.38 -6.07
N PRO A 129 0.83 -12.69 -5.35
CA PRO A 129 1.17 -11.64 -4.39
C PRO A 129 1.58 -12.17 -2.99
N THR A 130 1.52 -13.49 -2.77
CA THR A 130 1.57 -14.18 -1.47
C THR A 130 0.39 -13.84 -0.54
N ASN A 131 0.28 -14.52 0.61
CA ASN A 131 -0.71 -14.20 1.64
C ASN A 131 -0.22 -13.16 2.68
N LYS A 132 1.05 -12.73 2.60
CA LYS A 132 1.64 -11.80 3.59
C LYS A 132 2.01 -10.45 2.97
N THR A 133 2.11 -9.43 3.81
CA THR A 133 2.32 -8.03 3.41
C THR A 133 3.58 -7.44 4.04
N CYS A 134 4.38 -6.74 3.23
CA CYS A 134 5.55 -6.00 3.70
C CYS A 134 5.18 -4.58 4.19
N SER A 135 4.08 -4.00 3.70
CA SER A 135 3.73 -2.60 3.98
C SER A 135 2.80 -2.42 5.20
N MET A 136 2.05 -3.45 5.57
CA MET A 136 1.03 -3.38 6.61
C MET A 136 1.38 -4.23 7.84
N SER A 137 0.90 -3.79 9.01
CA SER A 137 1.03 -4.55 10.24
C SER A 137 -0.15 -5.53 10.41
N PRO A 138 0.10 -6.78 10.82
CA PRO A 138 -0.95 -7.71 11.22
C PRO A 138 -1.52 -7.40 12.61
N ASP A 139 -0.77 -6.64 13.43
CA ASP A 139 -1.10 -6.35 14.81
C ASP A 139 -1.51 -4.88 14.95
N VAL A 140 -2.80 -4.69 15.24
CA VAL A 140 -3.38 -3.37 15.49
C VAL A 140 -2.65 -2.62 16.61
N SER A 141 -2.17 -3.34 17.63
CA SER A 141 -1.49 -2.76 18.77
C SER A 141 -0.03 -2.41 18.52
N ASN A 142 0.58 -2.99 17.49
CA ASN A 142 1.95 -2.69 17.08
C ASN A 142 2.01 -2.25 15.60
N PRO A 143 1.96 -0.93 15.30
CA PRO A 143 2.04 -0.43 13.92
C PRO A 143 3.30 -0.81 13.17
N ALA A 144 4.39 -1.00 13.91
CA ALA A 144 5.69 -1.24 13.33
C ALA A 144 5.91 -2.70 12.95
N ALA A 145 5.09 -3.62 13.49
CA ALA A 145 5.19 -5.05 13.21
C ALA A 145 4.93 -5.35 11.73
N ARG A 146 5.60 -6.39 11.21
CA ARG A 146 5.40 -6.93 9.87
C ARG A 146 5.40 -8.45 9.96
N GLU A 147 4.54 -9.10 9.19
CA GLU A 147 4.53 -10.57 9.13
C GLU A 147 5.69 -11.13 8.31
N ILE A 148 6.15 -10.35 7.34
CA ILE A 148 7.27 -10.66 6.47
C ILE A 148 8.09 -9.39 6.20
N THR A 149 9.39 -9.56 6.05
CA THR A 149 10.31 -8.49 5.64
C THR A 149 10.60 -8.52 4.13
N TYR A 150 11.04 -7.40 3.59
CA TYR A 150 11.46 -7.30 2.18
C TYR A 150 12.49 -8.37 1.80
N ASP A 151 13.47 -8.64 2.68
CA ASP A 151 14.54 -9.60 2.41
C ASP A 151 14.06 -11.06 2.39
N GLU A 152 13.13 -11.41 3.28
CA GLU A 152 12.49 -12.73 3.27
C GLU A 152 11.68 -12.93 1.98
N LEU A 153 10.85 -11.95 1.60
CA LEU A 153 10.08 -12.01 0.37
C LEU A 153 10.98 -12.10 -0.87
N PHE A 154 12.00 -11.26 -0.92
CA PHE A 154 12.99 -11.26 -2.01
C PHE A 154 13.64 -12.64 -2.16
N THR A 155 14.03 -13.27 -1.05
CA THR A 155 14.67 -14.59 -1.07
C THR A 155 13.72 -15.66 -1.59
N ASP A 156 12.49 -15.69 -1.10
CA ASP A 156 11.48 -16.67 -1.50
C ASP A 156 11.08 -16.53 -2.97
N VAL A 157 10.93 -15.29 -3.46
CA VAL A 157 10.60 -15.01 -4.86
C VAL A 157 11.79 -15.27 -5.78
N CYS A 158 13.04 -15.04 -5.33
CA CYS A 158 14.22 -15.44 -6.09
C CYS A 158 14.22 -16.94 -6.38
N GLU A 159 13.85 -17.77 -5.39
CA GLU A 159 13.75 -19.21 -5.57
C GLU A 159 12.69 -19.60 -6.61
N GLN A 160 11.51 -18.98 -6.56
CA GLN A 160 10.46 -19.19 -7.55
C GLN A 160 10.92 -18.78 -8.96
N VAL A 161 11.42 -17.55 -9.12
CA VAL A 161 11.83 -17.03 -10.44
C VAL A 161 13.00 -17.82 -11.01
N ASP A 162 13.94 -18.28 -10.19
CA ASP A 162 15.01 -19.18 -10.62
C ASP A 162 14.45 -20.46 -11.26
N GLY A 163 13.41 -21.06 -10.65
CA GLY A 163 12.68 -22.19 -11.23
C GLY A 163 11.96 -21.83 -12.54
N LEU A 164 11.27 -20.69 -12.59
CA LEU A 164 10.54 -20.23 -13.78
C LEU A 164 11.46 -20.01 -14.99
N ILE A 165 12.62 -19.37 -14.78
CA ILE A 165 13.60 -19.12 -15.85
C ILE A 165 14.16 -20.44 -16.38
N GLU A 166 14.57 -21.36 -15.49
CA GLU A 166 15.06 -22.68 -15.91
C GLU A 166 13.98 -23.53 -16.58
N GLY A 167 12.72 -23.37 -16.19
CA GLY A 167 11.57 -24.04 -16.79
C GLY A 167 11.22 -23.51 -18.19
N GLY A 168 11.81 -22.38 -18.62
CA GLY A 168 11.62 -21.83 -19.95
C GLY A 168 10.53 -20.76 -20.05
N ALA A 169 10.32 -19.96 -19.01
CA ALA A 169 9.48 -18.78 -19.07
C ALA A 169 10.04 -17.73 -20.08
N ASP A 170 9.15 -17.15 -20.88
CA ASP A 170 9.47 -16.09 -21.85
C ASP A 170 9.23 -14.68 -21.29
N VAL A 171 8.38 -14.57 -20.26
CA VAL A 171 8.01 -13.33 -19.56
C VAL A 171 7.75 -13.65 -18.09
N ILE A 172 8.05 -12.72 -17.17
CA ILE A 172 7.65 -12.84 -15.77
C ILE A 172 6.41 -11.98 -15.56
N LEU A 173 5.31 -12.61 -15.13
CA LEU A 173 4.06 -11.94 -14.78
C LEU A 173 3.95 -11.88 -13.26
N ILE A 174 3.98 -10.67 -12.72
CA ILE A 174 3.72 -10.41 -11.31
C ILE A 174 2.28 -9.87 -11.22
N GLU A 175 1.34 -10.68 -10.74
CA GLU A 175 -0.09 -10.34 -10.81
C GLU A 175 -0.81 -10.33 -9.47
N THR A 176 -2.04 -9.81 -9.49
CA THR A 176 -2.91 -9.67 -8.32
C THR A 176 -2.24 -8.86 -7.20
N ILE A 177 -1.43 -7.86 -7.58
CA ILE A 177 -0.69 -7.04 -6.62
C ILE A 177 -1.66 -6.20 -5.81
N PHE A 178 -1.69 -6.46 -4.50
CA PHE A 178 -2.44 -5.65 -3.52
C PHE A 178 -1.51 -4.77 -2.65
N ASP A 179 -0.21 -5.08 -2.62
CA ASP A 179 0.84 -4.38 -1.87
C ASP A 179 2.02 -4.03 -2.80
N THR A 180 2.25 -2.74 -2.99
CA THR A 180 3.32 -2.25 -3.87
C THR A 180 4.72 -2.55 -3.35
N LEU A 181 4.93 -2.65 -2.04
CA LEU A 181 6.23 -3.02 -1.48
C LEU A 181 6.56 -4.50 -1.78
N ASN A 182 5.56 -5.38 -1.77
CA ASN A 182 5.70 -6.76 -2.24
C ASN A 182 6.11 -6.77 -3.73
N CYS A 183 5.39 -6.00 -4.56
CA CYS A 183 5.69 -5.88 -5.99
C CYS A 183 7.13 -5.41 -6.25
N LYS A 184 7.63 -4.42 -5.50
CA LYS A 184 9.03 -3.94 -5.60
C LYS A 184 10.03 -5.05 -5.26
N ALA A 185 9.78 -5.85 -4.23
CA ALA A 185 10.62 -7.00 -3.88
C ALA A 185 10.61 -8.09 -4.97
N MET A 186 9.44 -8.35 -5.56
CA MET A 186 9.28 -9.32 -6.65
C MET A 186 9.98 -8.88 -7.93
N ILE A 187 9.90 -7.59 -8.29
CA ILE A 187 10.65 -7.03 -9.42
C ILE A 187 12.17 -7.16 -9.18
N ASP A 188 12.63 -6.80 -7.98
CA ASP A 188 14.05 -6.93 -7.62
C ASP A 188 14.54 -8.39 -7.74
N ALA A 189 13.75 -9.34 -7.20
CA ALA A 189 14.04 -10.77 -7.32
C ALA A 189 14.11 -11.23 -8.78
N ALA A 190 13.14 -10.79 -9.60
CA ALA A 190 13.09 -11.14 -11.02
C ALA A 190 14.31 -10.62 -11.78
N LEU A 191 14.64 -9.33 -11.63
CA LEU A 191 15.81 -8.72 -12.28
C LEU A 191 17.13 -9.34 -11.79
N THR A 192 17.22 -9.68 -10.50
CA THR A 192 18.40 -10.35 -9.94
C THR A 192 18.59 -11.74 -10.56
N MET A 193 17.52 -12.53 -10.69
CA MET A 193 17.59 -13.87 -11.27
C MET A 193 17.84 -13.82 -12.78
N MET A 194 17.23 -12.88 -13.50
CA MET A 194 17.54 -12.64 -14.92
C MET A 194 19.03 -12.35 -15.14
N LYS A 195 19.62 -11.47 -14.31
CA LYS A 195 21.05 -11.17 -14.34
C LYS A 195 21.91 -12.40 -14.03
N LYS A 196 21.52 -13.21 -13.04
CA LYS A 196 22.22 -14.45 -12.67
C LYS A 196 22.25 -15.45 -13.84
N HIS A 197 21.14 -15.58 -14.57
CA HIS A 197 21.00 -16.49 -15.71
C HIS A 197 21.50 -15.91 -17.04
N GLY A 198 21.82 -14.62 -17.09
CA GLY A 198 22.27 -13.94 -18.32
C GLY A 198 21.16 -13.79 -19.36
N VAL A 199 19.91 -13.65 -18.92
CA VAL A 199 18.72 -13.46 -19.75
C VAL A 199 18.10 -12.09 -19.51
N GLU A 200 17.31 -11.60 -20.47
CA GLU A 200 16.51 -10.38 -20.32
C GLU A 200 15.07 -10.71 -20.73
N LEU A 201 14.21 -10.98 -19.74
CA LEU A 201 12.81 -11.27 -19.98
C LEU A 201 11.96 -10.02 -19.74
N PRO A 202 10.86 -9.79 -20.48
CA PRO A 202 9.88 -8.78 -20.14
C PRO A 202 9.30 -9.03 -18.74
N VAL A 203 8.94 -7.94 -18.03
CA VAL A 203 8.24 -8.00 -16.74
C VAL A 203 6.86 -7.36 -16.91
N MET A 204 5.81 -8.15 -16.72
CA MET A 204 4.42 -7.71 -16.72
C MET A 204 3.96 -7.54 -15.28
N ILE A 205 3.28 -6.44 -14.99
CA ILE A 205 2.72 -6.17 -13.67
C ILE A 205 1.20 -6.04 -13.78
N SER A 206 0.46 -6.74 -12.93
CA SER A 206 -0.99 -6.59 -12.85
C SER A 206 -1.46 -6.26 -11.43
N LEU A 207 -2.14 -5.12 -11.31
CA LEU A 207 -2.66 -4.57 -10.07
C LEU A 207 -4.06 -5.10 -9.77
N THR A 208 -4.38 -5.28 -8.48
CA THR A 208 -5.77 -5.40 -8.02
C THR A 208 -6.13 -4.23 -7.11
N VAL A 209 -7.30 -3.64 -7.32
CA VAL A 209 -7.86 -2.60 -6.43
C VAL A 209 -8.96 -3.21 -5.57
N SER A 210 -9.11 -2.71 -4.34
CA SER A 210 -10.04 -3.27 -3.37
C SER A 210 -11.49 -2.81 -3.56
N ASP A 211 -11.69 -1.65 -4.18
CA ASP A 211 -12.99 -1.03 -4.35
C ASP A 211 -13.03 -0.05 -5.53
N LEU A 212 -14.19 0.57 -5.75
CA LEU A 212 -14.41 1.56 -6.80
C LEU A 212 -13.72 2.92 -6.53
N ALA A 213 -13.13 3.13 -5.35
CA ALA A 213 -12.33 4.33 -5.08
C ALA A 213 -10.94 4.25 -5.74
N GLY A 214 -10.56 3.10 -6.31
CA GLY A 214 -9.37 2.96 -7.14
C GLY A 214 -8.05 2.91 -6.36
N ARG A 215 -8.09 2.41 -5.12
CA ARG A 215 -6.90 2.18 -4.30
C ARG A 215 -6.61 0.70 -4.13
N THR A 216 -5.33 0.39 -3.97
CA THR A 216 -4.86 -0.94 -3.56
C THR A 216 -5.27 -1.22 -2.11
N LEU A 217 -5.16 -2.48 -1.67
CA LEU A 217 -5.38 -2.83 -0.26
C LEU A 217 -4.41 -2.07 0.66
N SER A 218 -3.17 -1.84 0.22
CA SER A 218 -2.17 -1.03 0.93
C SER A 218 -2.46 0.49 0.90
N GLY A 219 -3.55 0.90 0.23
CA GLY A 219 -4.07 2.27 0.21
C GLY A 219 -3.52 3.16 -0.89
N GLN A 220 -2.73 2.64 -1.83
CA GLN A 220 -2.06 3.44 -2.86
C GLN A 220 -2.99 3.68 -4.07
N THR A 221 -2.98 4.87 -4.67
CA THR A 221 -3.70 5.15 -5.92
C THR A 221 -3.00 4.51 -7.13
N VAL A 222 -3.72 4.36 -8.24
CA VAL A 222 -3.14 3.92 -9.53
C VAL A 222 -1.96 4.80 -9.96
N ASP A 223 -2.08 6.12 -9.86
CA ASP A 223 -0.99 7.04 -10.23
C ASP A 223 0.24 6.90 -9.34
N ALA A 224 0.03 6.75 -8.04
CA ALA A 224 1.12 6.56 -7.07
C ALA A 224 1.82 5.22 -7.28
N PHE A 225 1.07 4.19 -7.67
CA PHE A 225 1.60 2.89 -8.06
C PHE A 225 2.48 3.00 -9.32
N LEU A 226 2.01 3.70 -10.36
CA LEU A 226 2.81 3.95 -11.58
C LEU A 226 4.10 4.73 -11.28
N ALA A 227 4.04 5.70 -10.36
CA ALA A 227 5.22 6.40 -9.88
C ALA A 227 6.21 5.46 -9.17
N SER A 228 5.72 4.55 -8.31
CA SER A 228 6.53 3.51 -7.66
C SER A 228 7.21 2.58 -8.67
N LEU A 229 6.61 2.36 -9.83
CA LEU A 229 7.15 1.50 -10.89
C LEU A 229 8.08 2.22 -11.88
N SER A 230 8.00 3.55 -11.97
CA SER A 230 8.73 4.37 -12.95
C SER A 230 10.24 4.11 -13.08
N PRO A 231 10.98 3.69 -12.04
CA PRO A 231 12.42 3.41 -12.16
C PRO A 231 12.74 2.05 -12.81
N TYR A 232 11.77 1.13 -12.89
CA TYR A 232 12.01 -0.24 -13.33
C TYR A 232 11.74 -0.43 -14.84
N PRO A 233 12.41 -1.40 -15.49
CA PRO A 233 12.19 -1.73 -16.89
C PRO A 233 10.92 -2.59 -17.08
N ILE A 234 9.75 -1.99 -16.86
CA ILE A 234 8.45 -2.67 -16.97
C ILE A 234 8.00 -2.76 -18.43
N PHE A 235 7.51 -3.93 -18.83
CA PHE A 235 6.98 -4.18 -20.18
C PHE A 235 5.51 -3.80 -20.28
N SER A 236 4.67 -4.31 -19.39
CA SER A 236 3.25 -3.94 -19.34
C SER A 236 2.79 -3.71 -17.90
N VAL A 237 1.78 -2.85 -17.77
CA VAL A 237 1.01 -2.66 -16.55
C VAL A 237 -0.46 -2.91 -16.84
N GLY A 238 -1.21 -3.41 -15.87
CA GLY A 238 -2.61 -3.71 -16.08
C GLY A 238 -3.35 -4.02 -14.81
N MET A 239 -4.54 -4.60 -14.97
CA MET A 239 -5.36 -5.04 -13.86
C MET A 239 -5.97 -6.41 -14.10
N ASN A 240 -6.15 -7.13 -12.99
CA ASN A 240 -6.78 -8.44 -12.96
C ASN A 240 -7.52 -8.68 -11.67
N CYS A 241 -8.40 -9.69 -11.70
CA CYS A 241 -9.23 -10.08 -10.58
C CYS A 241 -10.11 -8.91 -10.04
N ALA A 242 -10.74 -9.13 -8.89
CA ALA A 242 -11.71 -8.27 -8.18
C ALA A 242 -12.99 -7.89 -8.94
N PHE A 243 -12.88 -7.56 -10.22
CA PHE A 243 -13.93 -6.95 -11.03
C PHE A 243 -14.17 -7.71 -12.35
N GLY A 244 -15.41 -7.60 -12.83
CA GLY A 244 -15.73 -7.89 -14.22
C GLY A 244 -15.27 -6.76 -15.14
N ALA A 245 -15.44 -6.95 -16.45
CA ALA A 245 -15.03 -5.97 -17.45
C ALA A 245 -15.64 -4.56 -17.22
N PRO A 246 -16.93 -4.37 -16.93
CA PRO A 246 -17.52 -3.04 -16.83
C PRO A 246 -16.94 -2.20 -15.69
N GLN A 247 -16.69 -2.83 -14.53
CA GLN A 247 -16.12 -2.14 -13.37
C GLN A 247 -14.61 -1.88 -13.53
N MET A 248 -13.90 -2.72 -14.29
CA MET A 248 -12.47 -2.56 -14.54
C MET A 248 -12.15 -1.49 -15.59
N LYS A 249 -13.04 -1.29 -16.58
CA LYS A 249 -12.82 -0.38 -17.73
C LYS A 249 -12.34 1.02 -17.35
N PRO A 250 -12.95 1.74 -16.39
CA PRO A 250 -12.52 3.11 -16.07
C PRO A 250 -11.07 3.21 -15.61
N PHE A 251 -10.56 2.18 -14.91
CA PHE A 251 -9.18 2.15 -14.45
C PHE A 251 -8.21 1.83 -15.58
N ILE A 252 -8.58 0.93 -16.51
CA ILE A 252 -7.79 0.62 -17.70
C ILE A 252 -7.73 1.83 -18.64
N GLU A 253 -8.84 2.54 -18.82
CA GLU A 253 -8.89 3.79 -19.59
C GLU A 253 -7.95 4.85 -18.98
N HIS A 254 -7.99 5.04 -17.66
CA HIS A 254 -7.07 5.94 -16.96
C HIS A 254 -5.61 5.52 -17.14
N MET A 255 -5.28 4.24 -16.91
CA MET A 255 -3.92 3.71 -17.11
C MET A 255 -3.43 3.92 -18.55
N ALA A 256 -4.26 3.67 -19.55
CA ALA A 256 -3.91 3.88 -20.95
C ALA A 256 -3.63 5.36 -21.29
N GLN A 257 -4.15 6.31 -20.53
CA GLN A 257 -3.88 7.74 -20.72
C GLN A 257 -2.55 8.20 -20.12
N VAL A 258 -2.06 7.54 -19.06
CA VAL A 258 -0.93 8.06 -18.25
C VAL A 258 0.27 7.12 -18.16
N ALA A 259 0.10 5.82 -18.39
CA ALA A 259 1.15 4.83 -18.16
C ALA A 259 2.06 4.66 -19.39
N PRO A 260 3.39 4.90 -19.28
CA PRO A 260 4.33 4.78 -20.40
C PRO A 260 4.72 3.31 -20.69
N TYR A 261 3.76 2.38 -20.57
CA TYR A 261 3.93 0.94 -20.75
C TYR A 261 2.81 0.37 -21.62
N TYR A 262 2.97 -0.88 -22.07
CA TYR A 262 1.85 -1.60 -22.67
C TYR A 262 0.76 -1.87 -21.63
N ILE A 263 -0.51 -1.90 -22.05
CA ILE A 263 -1.65 -2.06 -21.14
C ILE A 263 -2.21 -3.48 -21.24
N SER A 264 -2.32 -4.16 -20.09
CA SER A 264 -2.96 -5.48 -19.99
C SER A 264 -4.27 -5.42 -19.20
N ALA A 265 -5.26 -6.24 -19.58
CA ALA A 265 -6.46 -6.43 -18.79
C ALA A 265 -6.95 -7.88 -18.85
N HIS A 266 -7.18 -8.49 -17.69
CA HIS A 266 -7.75 -9.83 -17.57
C HIS A 266 -8.79 -9.87 -16.44
N PRO A 267 -10.01 -9.35 -16.68
CA PRO A 267 -11.09 -9.32 -15.69
C PRO A 267 -11.67 -10.71 -15.36
N ASN A 268 -12.42 -10.79 -14.27
CA ASN A 268 -13.21 -11.97 -13.90
C ASN A 268 -14.43 -12.11 -14.82
N ALA A 269 -14.98 -13.33 -14.90
CA ALA A 269 -16.27 -13.62 -15.52
C ALA A 269 -17.44 -13.08 -14.67
N GLY A 270 -17.48 -11.76 -14.48
CA GLY A 270 -18.39 -11.09 -13.56
C GLY A 270 -17.99 -11.24 -12.09
N LEU A 271 -18.88 -10.80 -11.20
CA LEU A 271 -18.78 -11.10 -9.78
C LEU A 271 -19.31 -12.50 -9.52
N PRO A 272 -18.75 -13.26 -8.55
CA PRO A 272 -19.31 -14.55 -8.19
C PRO A 272 -20.76 -14.37 -7.71
N ASN A 273 -21.60 -15.30 -8.14
CA ASN A 273 -23.00 -15.37 -7.77
C ASN A 273 -23.16 -15.83 -6.32
N GLU A 274 -24.41 -15.93 -5.89
CA GLU A 274 -24.73 -16.27 -4.52
C GLU A 274 -24.23 -17.65 -4.10
N MET A 275 -23.99 -18.56 -5.05
CA MET A 275 -23.44 -19.90 -4.85
C MET A 275 -21.92 -19.97 -5.06
N GLY A 276 -21.24 -18.84 -5.24
CA GLY A 276 -19.81 -18.80 -5.49
C GLY A 276 -19.40 -19.26 -6.90
N GLU A 277 -20.34 -19.29 -7.85
CA GLU A 277 -20.11 -19.61 -9.26
C GLU A 277 -20.09 -18.34 -10.11
N TYR A 278 -19.60 -18.40 -11.34
CA TYR A 278 -19.58 -17.26 -12.24
C TYR A 278 -20.69 -17.39 -13.29
N ASP A 279 -21.67 -16.48 -13.25
CA ASP A 279 -22.84 -16.49 -14.14
C ASP A 279 -22.56 -15.84 -15.51
N GLU A 280 -21.54 -14.98 -15.58
CA GLU A 280 -21.18 -14.31 -16.83
C GLU A 280 -20.75 -15.35 -17.87
N THR A 281 -21.21 -15.19 -19.11
CA THR A 281 -20.91 -16.09 -20.23
C THR A 281 -19.92 -15.46 -21.19
N ALA A 282 -19.29 -16.27 -22.03
CA ALA A 282 -18.40 -15.75 -23.07
C ALA A 282 -19.15 -14.82 -24.05
N GLU A 283 -20.40 -15.14 -24.37
CA GLU A 283 -21.27 -14.35 -25.24
C GLU A 283 -21.65 -13.00 -24.63
N SER A 284 -21.87 -12.94 -23.32
CA SER A 284 -22.24 -11.71 -22.63
C SER A 284 -21.03 -10.81 -22.34
N MET A 285 -19.86 -11.41 -22.07
CA MET A 285 -18.65 -10.68 -21.71
C MET A 285 -17.83 -10.21 -22.92
N ALA A 286 -17.82 -10.97 -24.02
CA ALA A 286 -17.03 -10.63 -25.21
C ALA A 286 -17.36 -9.23 -25.80
N PRO A 287 -18.64 -8.78 -25.88
CA PRO A 287 -18.96 -7.41 -26.28
C PRO A 287 -18.36 -6.36 -25.35
N GLN A 288 -18.28 -6.64 -24.04
CA GLN A 288 -17.74 -5.71 -23.05
C GLN A 288 -16.21 -5.58 -23.21
N ILE A 289 -15.51 -6.69 -23.47
CA ILE A 289 -14.08 -6.69 -23.81
C ILE A 289 -13.82 -6.03 -25.17
N ALA A 290 -14.74 -6.19 -26.13
CA ALA A 290 -14.62 -5.54 -27.43
C ALA A 290 -14.56 -4.01 -27.31
N GLU A 291 -15.23 -3.41 -26.32
CA GLU A 291 -15.13 -1.96 -26.06
C GLU A 291 -13.68 -1.54 -25.75
N PHE A 292 -12.94 -2.33 -24.96
CA PHE A 292 -11.56 -2.01 -24.59
C PHE A 292 -10.65 -2.03 -25.82
N ILE A 293 -10.89 -3.01 -26.68
CA ILE A 293 -10.16 -3.23 -27.92
C ILE A 293 -10.49 -2.11 -28.93
N ASP A 294 -11.76 -1.80 -29.11
CA ASP A 294 -12.25 -0.83 -30.09
C ASP A 294 -11.90 0.61 -29.72
N GLU A 295 -11.83 0.93 -28.42
CA GLU A 295 -11.34 2.22 -27.91
C GLU A 295 -9.81 2.32 -27.92
N GLY A 296 -9.10 1.21 -28.17
CA GLY A 296 -7.64 1.19 -28.28
C GLY A 296 -6.92 1.45 -26.95
N ILE A 297 -7.49 0.95 -25.84
CA ILE A 297 -6.96 1.14 -24.49
C ILE A 297 -6.18 -0.08 -23.96
N VAL A 298 -6.01 -1.13 -24.77
CA VAL A 298 -5.31 -2.38 -24.39
C VAL A 298 -4.33 -2.88 -25.45
N ASN A 299 -3.29 -3.56 -24.99
CA ASN A 299 -2.32 -4.31 -25.79
C ASN A 299 -2.41 -5.83 -25.55
N ILE A 300 -2.83 -6.23 -24.35
CA ILE A 300 -2.93 -7.63 -23.94
C ILE A 300 -4.29 -7.84 -23.27
N ILE A 301 -5.04 -8.84 -23.70
CA ILE A 301 -6.35 -9.21 -23.14
C ILE A 301 -6.32 -10.68 -22.72
N GLY A 302 -6.79 -10.98 -21.52
CA GLY A 302 -7.00 -12.34 -21.03
C GLY A 302 -8.24 -12.45 -20.16
N GLY A 303 -8.27 -13.48 -19.32
CA GLY A 303 -9.31 -13.64 -18.31
C GLY A 303 -8.74 -14.11 -16.97
N CYS A 304 -9.42 -13.74 -15.88
CA CYS A 304 -9.10 -14.23 -14.54
C CYS A 304 -10.21 -15.19 -14.08
N CYS A 305 -10.67 -15.11 -12.83
CA CYS A 305 -11.54 -16.12 -12.22
C CYS A 305 -12.85 -16.31 -13.01
N GLY A 306 -13.19 -17.58 -13.28
CA GLY A 306 -14.39 -17.97 -14.02
C GLY A 306 -14.23 -18.00 -15.55
N THR A 307 -13.12 -17.49 -16.10
CA THR A 307 -12.90 -17.46 -17.55
C THR A 307 -12.33 -18.77 -18.10
N SER A 308 -13.12 -19.43 -18.95
CA SER A 308 -12.76 -20.71 -19.58
C SER A 308 -12.10 -20.51 -20.96
N PRO A 309 -11.59 -21.58 -21.61
CA PRO A 309 -11.12 -21.51 -23.00
C PRO A 309 -12.15 -20.96 -23.98
N GLU A 310 -13.44 -21.05 -23.69
CA GLU A 310 -14.50 -20.47 -24.52
C GLU A 310 -14.40 -18.93 -24.59
N PHE A 311 -14.16 -18.27 -23.45
CA PHE A 311 -13.95 -16.81 -23.39
C PHE A 311 -12.74 -16.40 -24.24
N ILE A 312 -11.63 -17.13 -24.09
CA ILE A 312 -10.39 -16.87 -24.83
C ILE A 312 -10.61 -17.01 -26.34
N ALA A 313 -11.40 -18.00 -26.78
CA ALA A 313 -11.75 -18.15 -28.18
C ALA A 313 -12.61 -17.00 -28.71
N HIS A 314 -13.47 -16.39 -27.88
CA HIS A 314 -14.17 -15.17 -28.23
C HIS A 314 -13.23 -13.97 -28.30
N TYR A 315 -12.35 -13.78 -27.31
CA TYR A 315 -11.39 -12.68 -27.25
C TYR A 315 -10.42 -12.68 -28.44
N ALA A 316 -9.89 -13.85 -28.79
CA ALA A 316 -9.03 -14.01 -29.95
C ALA A 316 -9.71 -13.60 -31.28
N ARG A 317 -11.00 -13.93 -31.44
CA ARG A 317 -11.78 -13.56 -32.63
C ARG A 317 -12.03 -12.05 -32.72
N ILE A 318 -12.41 -11.41 -31.61
CA ILE A 318 -12.72 -9.96 -31.61
C ILE A 318 -11.46 -9.09 -31.73
N ALA A 319 -10.31 -9.59 -31.27
CA ALA A 319 -9.02 -8.90 -31.37
C ALA A 319 -8.39 -8.96 -32.78
N GLU A 320 -8.83 -9.88 -33.64
CA GLU A 320 -8.24 -10.09 -34.96
C GLU A 320 -8.33 -8.83 -35.85
N GLY A 321 -7.18 -8.39 -36.37
CA GLY A 321 -7.08 -7.20 -37.23
C GLY A 321 -7.28 -5.85 -36.52
N LYS A 322 -7.41 -5.85 -35.20
CA LYS A 322 -7.54 -4.63 -34.38
C LYS A 322 -6.17 -4.03 -34.07
N LYS A 323 -6.16 -2.73 -33.83
CA LYS A 323 -4.93 -2.00 -33.51
C LYS A 323 -4.69 -2.03 -31.99
N PRO A 324 -3.50 -2.41 -31.53
CA PRO A 324 -3.17 -2.32 -30.11
C PRO A 324 -3.04 -0.86 -29.66
N HIS A 325 -3.20 -0.64 -28.35
CA HIS A 325 -2.97 0.65 -27.72
C HIS A 325 -1.58 1.23 -28.04
N GLN A 326 -1.53 2.53 -28.33
CA GLN A 326 -0.27 3.23 -28.53
C GLN A 326 0.24 3.78 -27.21
N VAL A 327 1.31 3.18 -26.70
CA VAL A 327 1.98 3.59 -25.45
C VAL A 327 2.25 5.10 -25.44
N VAL A 328 1.88 5.75 -24.34
CA VAL A 328 2.11 7.19 -24.15
C VAL A 328 3.58 7.51 -23.89
N GLU A 329 3.98 8.75 -24.14
CA GLU A 329 5.36 9.19 -23.90
C GLU A 329 5.73 9.10 -22.41
N LYS A 330 7.02 8.86 -22.14
CA LYS A 330 7.53 8.89 -20.76
C LYS A 330 7.27 10.25 -20.12
N PRO A 331 7.05 10.29 -18.79
CA PRO A 331 6.82 11.53 -18.06
C PRO A 331 7.95 12.54 -18.29
N LYS A 332 7.57 13.81 -18.44
CA LYS A 332 8.52 14.93 -18.57
C LYS A 332 8.98 15.47 -17.22
N TYR A 333 8.32 15.06 -16.15
CA TYR A 333 8.45 15.59 -14.79
C TYR A 333 8.78 14.46 -13.83
N MET A 334 9.45 14.80 -12.72
CA MET A 334 9.72 13.83 -11.67
C MET A 334 8.40 13.36 -11.05
N TRP A 335 8.29 12.04 -10.89
CA TRP A 335 7.25 11.40 -10.09
C TRP A 335 7.86 10.84 -8.82
N LEU A 336 7.26 11.20 -7.69
CA LEU A 336 7.48 10.61 -6.37
C LEU A 336 6.13 10.08 -5.86
N SER A 337 6.15 9.19 -4.87
CA SER A 337 4.90 8.74 -4.27
C SER A 337 5.02 8.36 -2.81
N GLY A 338 3.96 8.67 -2.07
CA GLY A 338 3.55 7.93 -0.88
C GLY A 338 2.42 6.99 -1.26
N LEU A 339 1.26 7.14 -0.63
CA LEU A 339 -0.02 6.58 -1.10
C LEU A 339 -0.60 7.36 -2.28
N ASP A 340 -0.22 8.63 -2.42
CA ASP A 340 -0.64 9.53 -3.50
C ASP A 340 0.57 9.95 -4.35
N LEU A 341 0.29 10.33 -5.61
CA LEU A 341 1.30 10.84 -6.53
C LEU A 341 1.73 12.26 -6.09
N LEU A 342 3.04 12.49 -6.05
CA LEU A 342 3.62 13.83 -6.08
C LEU A 342 4.35 14.02 -7.41
N GLN A 343 3.77 14.84 -8.28
CA GLN A 343 4.40 15.26 -9.52
C GLN A 343 5.12 16.60 -9.30
N VAL A 344 6.39 16.67 -9.66
CA VAL A 344 7.22 17.89 -9.58
C VAL A 344 7.35 18.45 -11.00
N ASP A 345 6.43 19.34 -11.36
CA ASP A 345 6.38 19.96 -12.69
C ASP A 345 6.96 21.39 -12.70
N ASP A 346 7.09 21.98 -13.89
CA ASP A 346 7.64 23.34 -14.09
C ASP A 346 6.95 24.43 -13.27
N SER A 347 5.77 24.15 -12.71
CA SER A 347 5.07 25.10 -11.87
C SER A 347 5.75 25.34 -10.53
N VAL A 348 6.76 24.54 -10.16
CA VAL A 348 7.66 24.82 -9.03
C VAL A 348 8.45 26.12 -9.21
N HIS A 349 8.61 26.62 -10.45
CA HIS A 349 9.35 27.84 -10.80
C HIS A 349 8.46 29.08 -11.05
N LEU A 350 7.13 28.95 -10.98
CA LEU A 350 6.22 30.06 -11.20
C LEU A 350 6.15 30.98 -9.96
N PRO A 351 6.28 32.32 -10.12
CA PRO A 351 6.04 33.24 -9.02
C PRO A 351 4.53 33.42 -8.79
N VAL A 352 4.17 33.63 -7.52
CA VAL A 352 2.84 33.97 -6.97
C VAL A 352 2.12 32.80 -6.27
N ASP A 353 2.28 32.81 -4.95
CA ASP A 353 1.72 31.90 -3.94
C ASP A 353 2.42 30.54 -3.74
N ALA A 354 2.62 30.21 -2.48
CA ALA A 354 3.52 29.19 -1.96
C ALA A 354 3.15 27.72 -2.28
N SER A 355 2.21 27.46 -3.19
CA SER A 355 1.57 26.15 -3.34
C SER A 355 2.35 25.10 -4.15
N ARG A 356 3.46 25.46 -4.82
CA ARG A 356 4.10 24.57 -5.83
C ARG A 356 5.59 24.23 -5.62
N PHE A 357 6.34 24.97 -4.79
CA PHE A 357 7.70 24.56 -4.37
C PHE A 357 7.64 23.35 -3.42
N VAL A 358 8.54 22.38 -3.58
CA VAL A 358 8.50 21.15 -2.78
C VAL A 358 9.13 21.38 -1.40
N ASN A 359 8.29 21.69 -0.41
CA ASN A 359 8.70 21.80 0.98
C ASN A 359 8.95 20.40 1.57
N VAL A 360 10.20 20.12 1.90
CA VAL A 360 10.60 18.90 2.60
C VAL A 360 10.66 19.21 4.10
N GLY A 361 9.83 18.53 4.90
CA GLY A 361 9.68 18.80 6.33
C GLY A 361 10.87 18.32 7.17
N GLU A 362 11.67 19.24 7.70
CA GLU A 362 12.95 18.97 8.41
C GLU A 362 12.84 18.44 9.86
N ARG A 363 11.65 18.39 10.46
CA ARG A 363 11.52 18.25 11.92
C ARG A 363 11.60 16.82 12.46
N CYS A 364 11.49 15.82 11.59
CA CYS A 364 11.67 14.40 11.92
C CYS A 364 13.15 14.01 11.85
N ASN A 365 14.00 14.88 12.39
CA ASN A 365 15.45 14.76 12.35
C ASN A 365 16.00 14.79 13.77
N VAL A 366 16.63 13.69 14.20
CA VAL A 366 17.18 13.54 15.55
C VAL A 366 18.31 14.56 15.81
N ALA A 367 19.18 14.81 14.84
CA ALA A 367 20.26 15.79 14.96
C ALA A 367 19.75 17.25 14.98
N GLY A 368 18.68 17.55 14.23
CA GLY A 368 18.15 18.90 14.03
C GLY A 368 17.05 19.31 15.03
N SER A 369 16.31 18.36 15.61
CA SER A 369 15.13 18.61 16.44
C SER A 369 15.28 18.00 17.82
N ARG A 370 15.60 18.84 18.82
CA ARG A 370 15.70 18.43 20.24
C ARG A 370 14.44 17.73 20.76
N LYS A 371 13.26 18.16 20.28
CA LYS A 371 11.99 17.53 20.65
C LYS A 371 11.92 16.12 20.08
N PHE A 372 12.26 15.94 18.80
CA PHE A 372 12.19 14.64 18.14
C PHE A 372 13.22 13.66 18.74
N LEU A 373 14.48 14.08 18.91
CA LEU A 373 15.51 13.30 19.61
C LEU A 373 15.02 12.78 20.95
N ARG A 374 14.47 13.67 21.79
CA ARG A 374 13.94 13.27 23.11
C ARG A 374 12.87 12.18 22.98
N LEU A 375 11.91 12.35 22.07
CA LEU A 375 10.80 11.41 21.90
C LEU A 375 11.26 10.04 21.39
N ILE A 376 12.21 9.99 20.46
CA ILE A 376 12.79 8.74 19.96
C ILE A 376 13.61 8.05 21.07
N ASN A 377 14.40 8.80 21.83
CA ASN A 377 15.15 8.25 22.98
C ASN A 377 14.23 7.69 24.07
N GLU A 378 13.13 8.39 24.36
CA GLU A 378 12.12 8.00 25.35
C GLU A 378 11.16 6.92 24.83
N LYS A 379 11.31 6.48 23.56
CA LYS A 379 10.39 5.54 22.89
C LYS A 379 8.93 6.02 22.84
N ASN A 380 8.73 7.33 22.96
CA ASN A 380 7.43 7.97 22.85
C ASN A 380 7.12 8.24 21.36
N TYR A 381 6.97 7.16 20.61
CA TYR A 381 6.79 7.21 19.16
C TYR A 381 5.49 7.89 18.73
N GLU A 382 4.42 7.81 19.52
CA GLU A 382 3.15 8.43 19.13
C GLU A 382 3.22 9.96 19.10
N GLU A 383 3.88 10.57 20.08
CA GLU A 383 4.12 12.01 20.02
C GLU A 383 5.10 12.37 18.87
N ALA A 384 6.03 11.48 18.53
CA ALA A 384 6.96 11.66 17.41
C ALA A 384 6.23 11.62 16.05
N ILE A 385 5.29 10.69 15.87
CA ILE A 385 4.39 10.62 14.72
C ILE A 385 3.54 11.89 14.60
N GLY A 386 3.10 12.45 15.74
CA GLY A 386 2.43 13.74 15.79
C GLY A 386 3.25 14.89 15.18
N ILE A 387 4.59 14.83 15.24
CA ILE A 387 5.47 15.80 14.56
C ILE A 387 5.37 15.62 13.04
N ALA A 388 5.51 14.40 12.51
CA ALA A 388 5.39 14.11 11.09
C ALA A 388 4.02 14.55 10.53
N ARG A 389 2.93 14.14 11.20
CA ARG A 389 1.55 14.51 10.84
C ARG A 389 1.37 16.02 10.75
N LYS A 390 1.92 16.73 11.73
CA LYS A 390 1.85 18.19 11.76
C LYS A 390 2.62 18.84 10.61
N GLN A 391 3.79 18.31 10.23
CA GLN A 391 4.53 18.85 9.09
C GLN A 391 3.72 18.76 7.79
N VAL A 392 3.09 17.62 7.56
CA VAL A 392 2.23 17.42 6.38
C VAL A 392 1.02 18.36 6.42
N ALA A 393 0.38 18.51 7.58
CA ALA A 393 -0.73 19.45 7.77
C ALA A 393 -0.31 20.92 7.59
N ASP A 394 0.93 21.26 7.95
CA ASP A 394 1.52 22.59 7.78
C ASP A 394 2.06 22.81 6.33
N GLY A 395 1.88 21.85 5.42
CA GLY A 395 2.18 22.00 3.98
C GLY A 395 3.49 21.34 3.50
N ALA A 396 4.08 20.43 4.28
CA ALA A 396 5.18 19.60 3.78
C ALA A 396 4.68 18.61 2.72
N ALA A 397 5.27 18.66 1.53
CA ALA A 397 4.99 17.76 0.42
C ALA A 397 5.83 16.48 0.48
N VAL A 398 6.93 16.50 1.24
CA VAL A 398 7.79 15.34 1.55
C VAL A 398 8.19 15.42 3.03
N VAL A 399 8.35 14.29 3.70
CA VAL A 399 8.86 14.25 5.10
C VAL A 399 10.30 13.75 5.11
N ASP A 400 11.23 14.57 5.60
CA ASP A 400 12.62 14.16 5.86
C ASP A 400 12.71 13.41 7.19
N VAL A 401 13.28 12.21 7.18
CA VAL A 401 13.41 11.34 8.35
C VAL A 401 14.88 11.01 8.56
N ASN A 402 15.43 11.49 9.67
CA ASN A 402 16.82 11.23 10.06
C ASN A 402 16.87 10.67 11.49
N MET A 403 17.53 9.52 11.64
CA MET A 403 17.69 8.80 12.91
C MET A 403 19.14 8.71 13.39
N ASP A 404 20.04 9.50 12.80
CA ASP A 404 21.46 9.46 13.11
C ASP A 404 21.74 10.17 14.44
N ASP A 405 22.07 9.37 15.46
CA ASP A 405 22.64 9.84 16.73
C ASP A 405 23.60 8.78 17.28
N GLY A 406 24.65 9.22 17.97
CA GLY A 406 25.67 8.32 18.51
C GLY A 406 25.17 7.39 19.62
N LEU A 407 24.00 7.68 20.21
CA LEU A 407 23.39 6.90 21.28
C LEU A 407 22.24 6.01 20.81
N LEU A 408 21.83 6.11 19.55
CA LEU A 408 20.71 5.36 18.97
C LEU A 408 21.20 4.26 18.02
N ASP A 409 20.46 3.15 17.96
CA ASP A 409 20.54 2.22 16.84
C ASP A 409 19.75 2.81 15.67
N ALA A 410 20.40 3.70 14.91
CA ALA A 410 19.79 4.44 13.80
C ALA A 410 19.05 3.52 12.80
N LYS A 411 19.57 2.30 12.56
CA LYS A 411 18.94 1.35 11.64
C LYS A 411 17.63 0.82 12.21
N ALA A 412 17.62 0.38 13.46
CA ALA A 412 16.42 -0.10 14.13
C ALA A 412 15.36 1.01 14.28
N GLU A 413 15.78 2.21 14.66
CA GLU A 413 14.88 3.37 14.79
C GLU A 413 14.28 3.78 13.45
N MET A 414 15.07 3.76 12.37
CA MET A 414 14.59 4.08 11.02
C MET A 414 13.50 3.09 10.58
N VAL A 415 13.77 1.79 10.67
CA VAL A 415 12.80 0.74 10.32
C VAL A 415 11.53 0.89 11.15
N ASN A 416 11.66 1.03 12.47
CA ASN A 416 10.51 1.15 13.35
C ASN A 416 9.66 2.39 12.99
N PHE A 417 10.28 3.57 12.91
CA PHE A 417 9.54 4.81 12.65
C PHE A 417 8.90 4.84 11.27
N LEU A 418 9.60 4.38 10.21
CA LEU A 418 9.04 4.29 8.87
C LEU A 418 7.85 3.34 8.81
N ASN A 419 7.96 2.17 9.44
CA ASN A 419 6.85 1.23 9.53
C ASN A 419 5.64 1.82 10.29
N MET A 420 5.89 2.66 11.30
CA MET A 420 4.82 3.32 12.04
C MET A 420 4.12 4.41 11.22
N ILE A 421 4.85 5.27 10.52
CA ILE A 421 4.24 6.32 9.69
C ILE A 421 3.53 5.75 8.46
N ALA A 422 3.93 4.56 7.98
CA ALA A 422 3.20 3.84 6.93
C ALA A 422 1.79 3.43 7.37
N ALA A 423 1.57 3.20 8.67
CA ALA A 423 0.24 2.93 9.25
C ALA A 423 -0.59 4.21 9.48
N GLU A 424 -0.08 5.39 9.13
CA GLU A 424 -0.70 6.70 9.35
C GLU A 424 -1.03 7.39 8.01
N PRO A 425 -2.25 7.26 7.48
CA PRO A 425 -2.54 7.65 6.09
C PRO A 425 -2.36 9.13 5.77
N ASP A 426 -2.59 10.00 6.76
CA ASP A 426 -2.32 11.44 6.62
C ASP A 426 -0.82 11.74 6.40
N ILE A 427 0.07 10.87 6.86
CA ILE A 427 1.52 10.95 6.65
C ILE A 427 1.90 10.14 5.42
N ALA A 428 1.44 8.89 5.33
CA ALA A 428 1.80 7.96 4.27
C ALA A 428 1.40 8.44 2.87
N LYS A 429 0.45 9.37 2.75
CA LYS A 429 0.08 9.99 1.46
C LYS A 429 1.25 10.70 0.76
N VAL A 430 2.18 11.30 1.52
CA VAL A 430 3.33 12.01 0.95
C VAL A 430 4.58 11.11 0.89
N PRO A 431 5.50 11.35 -0.06
CA PRO A 431 6.78 10.65 -0.10
C PRO A 431 7.63 10.93 1.15
N VAL A 432 8.56 10.02 1.43
CA VAL A 432 9.57 10.15 2.49
C VAL A 432 10.93 10.42 1.86
N MET A 433 11.69 11.33 2.47
CA MET A 433 13.12 11.50 2.23
C MET A 433 13.88 10.79 3.36
N ILE A 434 14.58 9.71 3.03
CA ILE A 434 15.31 8.89 3.98
C ILE A 434 16.70 9.52 4.14
N ASP A 435 16.95 10.10 5.31
CA ASP A 435 18.18 10.83 5.61
C ASP A 435 19.09 10.06 6.59
N SER A 436 20.27 9.69 6.12
CA SER A 436 21.33 9.11 6.96
C SER A 436 22.70 9.22 6.31
N SER A 437 23.72 9.38 7.15
CA SER A 437 25.13 9.26 6.81
C SER A 437 25.63 7.82 6.68
N LYS A 438 24.81 6.84 7.11
CA LYS A 438 25.14 5.40 7.12
C LYS A 438 24.35 4.66 6.04
N TRP A 439 25.05 4.04 5.09
CA TRP A 439 24.39 3.39 3.95
C TRP A 439 23.48 2.22 4.33
N ASP A 440 23.82 1.47 5.38
CA ASP A 440 22.99 0.36 5.86
C ASP A 440 21.66 0.83 6.47
N VAL A 441 21.60 2.06 6.99
CA VAL A 441 20.36 2.71 7.45
C VAL A 441 19.51 3.14 6.25
N ILE A 442 20.12 3.72 5.21
CA ILE A 442 19.43 4.07 3.94
C ILE A 442 18.78 2.82 3.34
N VAL A 443 19.54 1.74 3.16
CA VAL A 443 19.04 0.49 2.60
C VAL A 443 17.92 -0.11 3.46
N ALA A 444 18.03 -0.04 4.78
CA ALA A 444 16.97 -0.50 5.68
C ALA A 444 15.69 0.34 5.51
N GLY A 445 15.82 1.65 5.36
CA GLY A 445 14.66 2.52 5.14
C GLY A 445 14.00 2.30 3.78
N LEU A 446 14.79 2.10 2.71
CA LEU A 446 14.27 1.82 1.37
C LEU A 446 13.37 0.58 1.34
N LYS A 447 13.73 -0.44 2.13
CA LYS A 447 12.96 -1.68 2.30
C LYS A 447 11.66 -1.53 3.08
N CYS A 448 11.38 -0.35 3.66
CA CYS A 448 10.13 -0.04 4.36
C CYS A 448 9.17 0.83 3.54
N CYS A 449 9.61 1.39 2.40
CA CYS A 449 8.83 2.37 1.63
C CYS A 449 8.14 1.74 0.40
N GLN A 450 6.81 1.64 0.44
CA GLN A 450 6.00 1.18 -0.70
C GLN A 450 6.00 2.18 -1.88
N GLY A 451 6.05 3.47 -1.57
CA GLY A 451 6.11 4.57 -2.55
C GLY A 451 7.51 4.76 -3.14
N LYS A 452 7.63 5.65 -4.12
CA LYS A 452 8.91 6.17 -4.63
C LYS A 452 9.40 7.30 -3.71
N CYS A 453 10.33 6.95 -2.83
CA CYS A 453 10.96 7.83 -1.86
C CYS A 453 12.21 8.53 -2.43
N ILE A 454 12.83 9.40 -1.63
CA ILE A 454 14.10 10.06 -1.94
C ILE A 454 15.18 9.58 -0.97
N VAL A 455 16.37 9.23 -1.47
CA VAL A 455 17.55 8.97 -0.65
C VAL A 455 18.32 10.27 -0.40
N ASN A 456 18.56 10.61 0.86
CA ASN A 456 19.38 11.74 1.29
C ASN A 456 20.55 11.23 2.14
N SER A 457 21.75 11.07 1.62
CA SER A 457 22.22 11.39 0.27
C SER A 457 23.40 10.49 -0.12
N ILE A 458 23.82 10.58 -1.39
CA ILE A 458 25.09 10.02 -1.87
C ILE A 458 26.05 11.14 -2.28
N SER A 459 27.35 10.84 -2.33
CA SER A 459 28.36 11.77 -2.81
C SER A 459 29.62 11.05 -3.30
N LEU A 460 30.54 11.79 -3.92
CA LEU A 460 31.81 11.28 -4.44
C LEU A 460 32.93 11.25 -3.37
N LYS A 461 32.61 11.55 -2.10
CA LYS A 461 33.60 11.65 -1.00
C LYS A 461 34.48 10.40 -0.81
N GLU A 462 33.91 9.22 -1.07
CA GLU A 462 34.57 7.91 -0.93
C GLU A 462 35.02 7.34 -2.29
N GLY A 463 34.99 8.18 -3.33
CA GLY A 463 35.34 7.83 -4.69
C GLY A 463 34.18 7.30 -5.54
N GLU A 464 34.45 7.17 -6.83
CA GLU A 464 33.48 6.80 -7.86
C GLU A 464 32.85 5.43 -7.65
N GLU A 465 33.62 4.41 -7.24
CA GLU A 465 33.10 3.04 -7.09
C GLU A 465 32.02 2.93 -6.01
N VAL A 466 32.23 3.58 -4.86
CA VAL A 466 31.25 3.62 -3.76
C VAL A 466 30.01 4.40 -4.19
N PHE A 467 30.20 5.56 -4.83
CA PHE A 467 29.11 6.38 -5.38
C PHE A 467 28.23 5.58 -6.35
N LEU A 468 28.84 4.87 -7.31
CA LEU A 468 28.11 4.04 -8.27
C LEU A 468 27.48 2.80 -7.62
N SER A 469 28.09 2.22 -6.59
CA SER A 469 27.48 1.13 -5.83
C SER A 469 26.21 1.58 -5.15
N HIS A 470 26.25 2.71 -4.45
CA HIS A 470 25.09 3.30 -3.79
C HIS A 470 24.01 3.68 -4.81
N ALA A 471 24.38 4.28 -5.94
CA ALA A 471 23.44 4.60 -7.01
C ALA A 471 22.75 3.36 -7.61
N ARG A 472 23.45 2.22 -7.74
CA ARG A 472 22.84 0.96 -8.18
C ARG A 472 21.82 0.45 -7.17
N ASP A 473 22.08 0.58 -5.88
CA ASP A 473 21.11 0.26 -4.84
C ASP A 473 19.88 1.18 -4.91
N VAL A 474 20.07 2.49 -5.15
CA VAL A 474 18.94 3.43 -5.36
C VAL A 474 18.05 2.96 -6.53
N LEU A 475 18.65 2.61 -7.67
CA LEU A 475 17.92 2.09 -8.83
C LEU A 475 17.20 0.77 -8.51
N ARG A 476 17.89 -0.13 -7.78
CA ARG A 476 17.37 -1.44 -7.37
C ARG A 476 16.11 -1.32 -6.50
N TYR A 477 16.05 -0.36 -5.58
CA TYR A 477 14.89 -0.14 -4.70
C TYR A 477 13.88 0.88 -5.26
N GLY A 478 14.14 1.45 -6.44
CA GLY A 478 13.24 2.35 -7.13
C GLY A 478 13.01 3.68 -6.40
N ALA A 479 14.09 4.38 -6.04
CA ALA A 479 14.03 5.68 -5.38
C ALA A 479 14.66 6.80 -6.24
N ALA A 480 14.33 8.06 -5.92
CA ALA A 480 15.11 9.22 -6.34
C ALA A 480 16.29 9.47 -5.39
N VAL A 481 17.24 10.32 -5.76
CA VAL A 481 18.45 10.52 -4.96
C VAL A 481 18.89 11.98 -4.88
N VAL A 482 19.27 12.39 -3.67
CA VAL A 482 20.01 13.62 -3.42
C VAL A 482 21.52 13.33 -3.58
N VAL A 483 22.17 14.10 -4.45
CA VAL A 483 23.61 14.07 -4.68
C VAL A 483 24.24 15.32 -4.11
N MET A 484 24.99 15.15 -3.01
CA MET A 484 25.72 16.26 -2.41
C MET A 484 26.94 16.63 -3.26
N CYS A 485 27.18 17.92 -3.45
CA CYS A 485 28.41 18.43 -4.07
C CYS A 485 29.61 18.29 -3.13
N PHE A 486 30.02 17.05 -2.88
CA PHE A 486 31.12 16.64 -2.03
C PHE A 486 31.87 15.51 -2.73
N ASP A 487 33.16 15.70 -2.99
CA ASP A 487 34.02 14.70 -3.62
C ASP A 487 35.25 14.35 -2.76
N GLU A 488 36.22 13.64 -3.33
CA GLU A 488 37.43 13.16 -2.66
C GLU A 488 38.30 14.32 -2.11
N VAL A 489 38.14 15.54 -2.63
CA VAL A 489 38.86 16.73 -2.18
C VAL A 489 38.16 17.39 -0.99
N GLY A 490 36.84 17.28 -0.91
CA GLY A 490 36.05 17.82 0.19
C GLY A 490 34.70 18.39 -0.25
N GLN A 491 34.08 19.14 0.66
CA GLN A 491 32.83 19.84 0.39
C GLN A 491 33.05 21.05 -0.53
N ALA A 492 32.18 21.20 -1.54
CA ALA A 492 32.25 22.31 -2.48
C ALA A 492 31.77 23.63 -1.86
N THR A 493 32.69 24.58 -1.65
CA THR A 493 32.35 25.90 -1.10
C THR A 493 32.16 26.96 -2.18
N THR A 494 32.89 26.89 -3.30
CA THR A 494 32.84 27.88 -4.39
C THR A 494 31.93 27.47 -5.54
N PHE A 495 31.51 28.44 -6.36
CA PHE A 495 30.70 28.18 -7.56
C PHE A 495 31.35 27.15 -8.51
N GLU A 496 32.64 27.33 -8.84
CA GLU A 496 33.35 26.47 -9.80
C GLU A 496 33.43 25.02 -9.32
N ARG A 497 33.66 24.80 -8.02
CA ARG A 497 33.71 23.45 -7.45
C ARG A 497 32.35 22.78 -7.40
N ARG A 498 31.28 23.54 -7.17
CA ARG A 498 29.90 23.00 -7.15
C ARG A 498 29.51 22.48 -8.53
N ILE A 499 29.74 23.26 -9.59
CA ILE A 499 29.39 22.84 -10.96
C ILE A 499 30.26 21.68 -11.46
N GLU A 500 31.56 21.66 -11.12
CA GLU A 500 32.47 20.57 -11.50
C GLU A 500 32.02 19.22 -10.92
N ILE A 501 31.64 19.20 -9.64
CA ILE A 501 31.17 17.98 -8.98
C ILE A 501 29.79 17.56 -9.49
N ALA A 502 28.88 18.52 -9.68
CA ALA A 502 27.54 18.24 -10.21
C ALA A 502 27.61 17.65 -11.63
N GLU A 503 28.41 18.23 -12.52
CA GLU A 503 28.63 17.74 -13.89
C GLU A 503 29.21 16.32 -13.88
N ARG A 504 30.28 16.10 -13.09
CA ARG A 504 30.91 14.77 -12.96
C ARG A 504 29.89 13.73 -12.47
N ALA A 505 29.14 14.04 -11.42
CA ALA A 505 28.17 13.11 -10.86
C ALA A 505 27.01 12.83 -11.83
N TYR A 506 26.53 13.84 -12.56
CA TYR A 506 25.48 13.68 -13.57
C TYR A 506 25.90 12.68 -14.66
N HIS A 507 27.09 12.85 -15.24
CA HIS A 507 27.59 11.93 -16.28
C HIS A 507 27.80 10.50 -15.74
N LEU A 508 28.23 10.35 -14.49
CA LEU A 508 28.34 9.04 -13.85
C LEU A 508 26.98 8.36 -13.65
N LEU A 509 25.95 9.09 -13.28
CA LEU A 509 24.61 8.54 -13.07
C LEU A 509 23.87 8.29 -14.39
N VAL A 510 23.85 9.28 -15.29
CA VAL A 510 23.08 9.23 -16.52
C VAL A 510 23.80 8.41 -17.59
N ASP A 511 25.05 8.74 -17.92
CA ASP A 511 25.72 8.11 -19.07
C ASP A 511 26.26 6.71 -18.73
N LYS A 512 26.76 6.51 -17.50
CA LYS A 512 27.37 5.23 -17.09
C LYS A 512 26.38 4.24 -16.47
N LEU A 513 25.39 4.70 -15.69
CA LEU A 513 24.38 3.82 -15.07
C LEU A 513 23.01 3.82 -15.79
N GLY A 514 22.75 4.79 -16.67
CA GLY A 514 21.44 4.92 -17.31
C GLY A 514 20.34 5.38 -16.34
N MET A 515 20.71 6.06 -15.26
CA MET A 515 19.74 6.62 -14.32
C MET A 515 18.90 7.69 -15.01
N ASN A 516 17.60 7.69 -14.75
CA ASN A 516 16.71 8.73 -15.23
C ASN A 516 17.14 10.08 -14.62
N PRO A 517 17.47 11.10 -15.43
CA PRO A 517 17.91 12.39 -14.90
C PRO A 517 16.85 13.07 -14.02
N LEU A 518 15.56 12.80 -14.27
CA LEU A 518 14.44 13.28 -13.44
C LEU A 518 14.46 12.73 -12.01
N ASP A 519 15.27 11.70 -11.72
CA ASP A 519 15.39 11.12 -10.38
C ASP A 519 16.63 11.63 -9.62
N ILE A 520 17.35 12.60 -10.20
CA ILE A 520 18.57 13.18 -9.64
C ILE A 520 18.26 14.57 -9.07
N ILE A 521 18.53 14.74 -7.77
CA ILE A 521 18.40 16.02 -7.07
C ILE A 521 19.80 16.42 -6.59
N PHE A 522 20.35 17.52 -7.08
CA PHE A 522 21.62 18.04 -6.57
C PHE A 522 21.43 18.88 -5.31
N ASP A 523 22.29 18.70 -4.32
CA ASP A 523 22.48 19.65 -3.22
C ASP A 523 23.87 20.32 -3.38
N PRO A 524 23.92 21.58 -3.87
CA PRO A 524 25.14 22.36 -3.99
C PRO A 524 25.79 22.77 -2.64
N ASN A 525 25.28 22.29 -1.51
CA ASN A 525 25.61 22.63 -0.13
C ASN A 525 25.14 24.02 0.28
N VAL A 526 24.00 24.10 0.98
CA VAL A 526 23.63 25.33 1.71
C VAL A 526 24.51 25.45 2.96
N LEU A 527 25.36 26.47 2.99
CA LEU A 527 26.31 26.76 4.08
C LEU A 527 25.94 28.04 4.84
N ALA A 528 26.43 28.17 6.07
CA ALA A 528 26.12 29.31 6.93
C ALA A 528 26.79 30.61 6.44
N ILE A 529 26.02 31.70 6.43
CA ILE A 529 26.49 33.06 6.13
C ILE A 529 26.52 33.95 7.38
N ALA A 530 27.07 35.16 7.25
CA ALA A 530 27.20 36.12 8.35
C ALA A 530 27.86 35.51 9.59
N THR A 531 28.94 34.76 9.36
CA THR A 531 29.71 34.08 10.42
C THR A 531 30.80 34.97 11.03
N GLY A 532 31.05 36.14 10.44
CA GLY A 532 32.17 37.03 10.77
C GLY A 532 33.46 36.71 9.99
N MET A 533 33.42 35.78 9.04
CA MET A 533 34.53 35.44 8.14
C MET A 533 34.18 35.84 6.71
N GLU A 534 35.00 36.69 6.09
CA GLU A 534 34.74 37.25 4.74
C GLU A 534 34.65 36.15 3.67
N GLU A 535 35.33 35.01 3.88
CA GLU A 535 35.27 33.84 3.02
C GLU A 535 33.87 33.21 2.96
N HIS A 536 33.04 33.39 3.98
CA HIS A 536 31.72 32.76 4.09
C HIS A 536 30.59 33.64 3.55
N ASP A 537 30.85 34.92 3.29
CA ASP A 537 29.82 35.87 2.85
C ASP A 537 29.27 35.53 1.47
N ASN A 538 30.07 34.86 0.62
CA ASN A 538 29.68 34.47 -0.74
C ASN A 538 28.88 33.16 -0.83
N TYR A 539 28.79 32.35 0.23
CA TYR A 539 28.27 30.98 0.11
C TYR A 539 26.84 30.88 -0.44
N ALA A 540 25.99 31.84 -0.08
CA ALA A 540 24.59 31.91 -0.51
C ALA A 540 24.46 32.30 -1.99
N VAL A 541 25.16 33.35 -2.43
CA VAL A 541 25.14 33.78 -3.84
C VAL A 541 25.78 32.74 -4.75
N GLU A 542 26.84 32.07 -4.30
CA GLU A 542 27.44 30.95 -5.03
C GLU A 542 26.49 29.75 -5.13
N PHE A 543 25.57 29.58 -4.18
CA PHE A 543 24.56 28.51 -4.24
C PHE A 543 23.56 28.83 -5.33
N ILE A 544 23.01 30.04 -5.31
CA ILE A 544 22.05 30.52 -6.30
C ILE A 544 22.64 30.42 -7.71
N ARG A 545 23.91 30.82 -7.89
CA ARG A 545 24.60 30.68 -9.19
C ARG A 545 24.77 29.22 -9.61
N ALA A 546 25.14 28.33 -8.69
CA ALA A 546 25.27 26.90 -8.98
C ALA A 546 23.92 26.26 -9.34
N THR A 547 22.84 26.63 -8.65
CA THR A 547 21.47 26.21 -8.98
C THR A 547 21.11 26.61 -10.40
N GLU A 548 21.32 27.87 -10.77
CA GLU A 548 21.07 28.36 -12.13
C GLU A 548 21.83 27.54 -13.18
N TRP A 549 23.11 27.29 -12.92
CA TRP A 549 23.96 26.52 -13.82
C TRP A 549 23.47 25.07 -13.96
N ILE A 550 23.16 24.40 -12.84
CA ILE A 550 22.66 23.02 -12.85
C ILE A 550 21.37 22.93 -13.65
N HIS A 551 20.40 23.81 -13.38
CA HIS A 551 19.12 23.84 -14.09
C HIS A 551 19.28 24.05 -15.60
N GLN A 552 20.23 24.91 -16.01
CA GLN A 552 20.46 25.20 -17.43
C GLN A 552 21.29 24.14 -18.18
N ASN A 553 22.19 23.43 -17.48
CA ASN A 553 23.22 22.58 -18.13
C ASN A 553 23.01 21.08 -17.90
N LEU A 554 22.28 20.68 -16.86
CA LEU A 554 22.04 19.28 -16.50
C LEU A 554 20.56 18.94 -16.69
N PRO A 555 20.11 18.63 -17.94
CA PRO A 555 18.69 18.54 -18.26
C PRO A 555 17.99 17.44 -17.47
N GLY A 556 16.84 17.78 -16.90
CA GLY A 556 16.03 16.89 -16.07
C GLY A 556 16.47 16.80 -14.61
N ALA A 557 17.68 17.23 -14.24
CA ALA A 557 18.08 17.23 -12.84
C ALA A 557 17.40 18.36 -12.06
N HIS A 558 17.17 18.12 -10.78
CA HIS A 558 16.56 19.07 -9.85
C HIS A 558 17.58 19.58 -8.84
N VAL A 559 17.22 20.63 -8.09
CA VAL A 559 18.07 21.22 -7.04
C VAL A 559 17.34 21.31 -5.70
N SER A 560 18.03 20.89 -4.63
CA SER A 560 17.58 20.96 -3.23
C SER A 560 18.64 21.61 -2.34
N GLY A 561 18.28 21.86 -1.08
CA GLY A 561 19.22 22.30 -0.06
C GLY A 561 18.63 22.36 1.34
N GLY A 562 19.49 22.12 2.33
CA GLY A 562 19.22 22.34 3.75
C GLY A 562 19.13 23.82 4.13
N VAL A 563 17.99 24.48 3.86
CA VAL A 563 17.80 25.93 4.03
C VAL A 563 18.08 26.40 5.46
N SER A 564 17.78 25.57 6.46
CA SER A 564 18.04 25.86 7.87
C SER A 564 19.53 26.05 8.22
N ASN A 565 20.45 25.50 7.42
CA ASN A 565 21.90 25.66 7.61
C ASN A 565 22.38 27.08 7.32
N LEU A 566 21.70 27.79 6.41
CA LEU A 566 22.06 29.14 5.98
C LEU A 566 22.11 30.13 7.15
N SER A 567 21.15 30.03 8.07
CA SER A 567 20.93 30.98 9.15
C SER A 567 21.46 30.50 10.51
N PHE A 568 22.44 29.58 10.51
CA PHE A 568 22.98 28.98 11.72
C PHE A 568 23.63 30.00 12.66
N SER A 569 24.24 31.06 12.11
CA SER A 569 24.85 32.18 12.86
C SER A 569 23.85 32.93 13.75
N PHE A 570 22.54 32.86 13.44
CA PHE A 570 21.47 33.57 14.13
C PHE A 570 20.63 32.68 15.06
N ARG A 571 21.20 31.56 15.54
CA ARG A 571 20.53 30.67 16.50
C ARG A 571 19.99 31.46 17.72
N GLY A 572 18.69 31.31 17.97
CA GLY A 572 17.98 32.03 19.04
C GLY A 572 17.23 33.28 18.59
N ASN A 573 17.39 33.74 17.35
CA ASN A 573 16.55 34.78 16.74
C ASN A 573 15.70 34.20 15.60
N THR A 574 14.51 33.69 15.93
CA THR A 574 13.64 33.01 14.95
C THR A 574 13.23 33.92 13.80
N TYR A 575 12.89 35.18 14.08
CA TYR A 575 12.44 36.13 13.06
C TYR A 575 13.49 36.36 11.98
N ILE A 576 14.73 36.65 12.37
CA ILE A 576 15.83 36.88 11.42
C ILE A 576 16.13 35.61 10.61
N ARG A 577 16.09 34.43 11.24
CA ARG A 577 16.27 33.17 10.53
C ARG A 577 15.21 32.94 9.46
N GLU A 578 13.94 33.12 9.80
CA GLU A 578 12.80 32.96 8.89
C GLU A 578 12.85 33.99 7.74
N ALA A 579 13.27 35.23 8.03
CA ALA A 579 13.44 36.25 7.01
C ALA A 579 14.60 35.94 6.05
N ILE A 580 15.75 35.46 6.55
CA ILE A 580 16.86 34.98 5.71
C ILE A 580 16.40 33.82 4.81
N HIS A 581 15.67 32.86 5.36
CA HIS A 581 15.13 31.72 4.61
C HIS A 581 14.19 32.17 3.49
N CYS A 582 13.30 33.12 3.79
CA CYS A 582 12.37 33.69 2.83
C CYS A 582 13.09 34.37 1.66
N VAL A 583 14.08 35.23 1.96
CA VAL A 583 14.86 35.95 0.93
C VAL A 583 15.68 34.98 0.08
N PHE A 584 16.36 34.03 0.71
CA PHE A 584 17.15 33.03 -0.01
C PHE A 584 16.28 32.19 -0.95
N LEU A 585 15.16 31.64 -0.46
CA LEU A 585 14.26 30.85 -1.28
C LEU A 585 13.63 31.67 -2.41
N HIS A 586 13.31 32.94 -2.20
CA HIS A 586 12.79 33.82 -3.24
C HIS A 586 13.74 33.91 -4.44
N HIS A 587 15.04 34.11 -4.19
CA HIS A 587 16.05 34.20 -5.24
C HIS A 587 16.42 32.83 -5.83
N ALA A 588 16.55 31.80 -5.00
CA ALA A 588 16.92 30.46 -5.46
C ALA A 588 15.82 29.81 -6.32
N GLN A 589 14.55 30.01 -5.99
CA GLN A 589 13.42 29.49 -6.77
C GLN A 589 13.36 30.10 -8.18
N GLN A 590 13.66 31.40 -8.31
CA GLN A 590 13.66 32.10 -9.60
C GLN A 590 14.69 31.56 -10.59
N VAL A 591 15.76 30.96 -10.09
CA VAL A 591 16.84 30.41 -10.92
C VAL A 591 16.81 28.89 -11.02
N GLY A 592 15.74 28.23 -10.56
CA GLY A 592 15.53 26.81 -10.79
C GLY A 592 15.69 25.89 -9.58
N MET A 593 15.60 26.38 -8.33
CA MET A 593 15.55 25.51 -7.15
C MET A 593 14.14 24.92 -6.97
N ASP A 594 14.03 23.59 -6.92
CA ASP A 594 12.74 22.87 -6.87
C ASP A 594 12.33 22.45 -5.45
N PHE A 595 13.32 22.05 -4.63
CA PHE A 595 13.12 21.48 -3.29
C PHE A 595 13.79 22.34 -2.22
N GLY A 596 13.25 22.31 -1.00
CA GLY A 596 13.90 22.89 0.16
C GLY A 596 13.59 22.12 1.42
N ILE A 597 14.63 21.72 2.16
CA ILE A 597 14.50 21.12 3.49
C ILE A 597 14.31 22.25 4.49
N VAL A 598 13.06 22.41 4.93
CA VAL A 598 12.58 23.58 5.68
C VAL A 598 11.60 23.19 6.78
N ASN A 599 11.40 24.10 7.74
CA ASN A 599 10.24 24.06 8.62
C ASN A 599 9.01 24.60 7.87
N ALA A 600 8.14 23.71 7.37
CA ALA A 600 6.98 24.05 6.52
C ALA A 600 6.10 25.20 7.07
N LYS A 601 5.95 25.30 8.39
CA LYS A 601 5.14 26.34 9.04
C LYS A 601 5.78 27.74 9.00
N ALA A 602 7.10 27.83 8.92
CA ALA A 602 7.87 29.05 9.18
C ALA A 602 8.00 29.99 7.97
N ARG A 603 7.13 29.82 6.95
CA ARG A 603 7.25 30.56 5.69
C ARG A 603 6.72 31.98 5.84
N MET A 604 7.65 32.93 5.89
CA MET A 604 7.35 34.35 5.82
C MET A 604 6.99 34.74 4.38
N ASP A 605 6.11 35.73 4.22
CA ASP A 605 5.82 36.33 2.92
C ASP A 605 6.88 37.39 2.62
N TYR A 606 7.56 37.25 1.49
CA TYR A 606 8.64 38.14 1.05
C TYR A 606 8.20 39.61 1.08
N ASN A 607 6.96 39.88 0.63
CA ASN A 607 6.42 41.24 0.55
C ASN A 607 5.97 41.81 1.91
N LYS A 608 5.97 40.99 2.97
CA LYS A 608 5.62 41.42 4.33
C LYS A 608 6.83 41.72 5.21
N ILE A 609 8.05 41.45 4.72
CA ILE A 609 9.28 41.87 5.40
C ILE A 609 9.38 43.41 5.27
N PRO A 610 9.61 44.15 6.37
CA PRO A 610 9.79 45.60 6.31
C PRO A 610 10.93 45.98 5.35
N GLU A 611 10.71 46.98 4.50
CA GLU A 611 11.59 47.33 3.38
C GLU A 611 13.07 47.52 3.78
N GLU A 612 13.35 48.24 4.87
CA GLU A 612 14.72 48.43 5.37
C GLU A 612 15.38 47.12 5.81
N GLN A 613 14.61 46.22 6.44
CA GLN A 613 15.12 44.91 6.87
C GLN A 613 15.30 43.97 5.68
N LEU A 614 14.38 44.03 4.70
CA LEU A 614 14.46 43.25 3.47
C LEU A 614 15.73 43.60 2.70
N LEU A 615 16.00 44.90 2.50
CA LEU A 615 17.21 45.37 1.82
C LEU A 615 18.48 44.89 2.52
N LEU A 616 18.55 44.99 3.86
CA LEU A 616 19.70 44.52 4.62
C LEU A 616 19.89 43.00 4.51
N ILE A 617 18.82 42.22 4.57
CA ILE A 617 18.87 40.77 4.45
C ILE A 617 19.25 40.36 3.02
N GLU A 618 18.72 41.04 1.99
CA GLU A 618 19.16 40.84 0.60
C GLU A 618 20.65 41.15 0.43
N ASP A 619 21.14 42.24 1.01
CA ASP A 619 22.56 42.61 0.95
C ASP A 619 23.46 41.52 1.53
N VAL A 620 23.01 40.83 2.60
CA VAL A 620 23.72 39.70 3.21
C VAL A 620 23.60 38.42 2.39
N VAL A 621 22.39 38.05 1.95
CA VAL A 621 22.15 36.80 1.19
C VAL A 621 22.81 36.83 -0.19
N LEU A 622 22.83 37.99 -0.84
CA LEU A 622 23.38 38.17 -2.18
C LEU A 622 24.78 38.80 -2.19
N ASN A 623 25.33 39.07 -1.00
CA ASN A 623 26.60 39.73 -0.77
C ASN A 623 26.79 41.00 -1.64
N ARG A 624 25.78 41.87 -1.70
CA ARG A 624 25.79 43.09 -2.53
C ARG A 624 26.60 44.23 -1.92
N ARG A 625 26.74 44.25 -0.58
CA ARG A 625 27.34 45.35 0.17
C ARG A 625 28.25 44.85 1.29
N LYS A 626 29.50 45.32 1.27
CA LYS A 626 30.48 45.02 2.32
C LYS A 626 30.02 45.57 3.68
N GLY A 627 30.12 44.75 4.73
CA GLY A 627 29.72 45.11 6.10
C GLY A 627 28.24 44.87 6.43
N ALA A 628 27.42 44.41 5.48
CA ALA A 628 26.00 44.11 5.74
C ALA A 628 25.79 43.00 6.78
N ALA A 629 26.73 42.03 6.86
CA ALA A 629 26.65 40.96 7.86
C ALA A 629 26.76 41.48 9.30
N ASP A 630 27.66 42.44 9.54
CA ASP A 630 27.84 43.05 10.86
C ASP A 630 26.59 43.86 11.27
N GLU A 631 26.04 44.64 10.34
CA GLU A 631 24.80 45.39 10.55
C GLU A 631 23.59 44.48 10.82
N LEU A 632 23.51 43.33 10.14
CA LEU A 632 22.46 42.34 10.40
C LEU A 632 22.60 41.69 11.78
N ILE A 633 23.83 41.48 12.25
CA ILE A 633 24.11 40.99 13.61
C ILE A 633 23.66 42.02 14.66
N GLU A 634 23.93 43.31 14.44
CA GLU A 634 23.47 44.40 15.30
C GLU A 634 21.93 44.45 15.35
N LEU A 635 21.28 44.45 14.18
CA LEU A 635 19.81 44.40 14.09
C LEU A 635 19.24 43.17 14.81
N ALA A 636 19.86 42.00 14.64
CA ALA A 636 19.43 40.78 15.30
C ALA A 636 19.57 40.87 16.83
N ALA A 637 20.59 41.54 17.34
CA ALA A 637 20.77 41.80 18.77
C ALA A 637 19.72 42.77 19.31
N GLU A 638 19.40 43.83 18.56
CA GLU A 638 18.35 44.79 18.92
C GLU A 638 16.97 44.13 18.99
N ILE A 639 16.58 43.38 17.95
CA ILE A 639 15.30 42.66 17.91
C ILE A 639 15.21 41.66 19.06
N LYS A 640 16.30 40.96 19.37
CA LYS A 640 16.34 40.03 20.50
C LYS A 640 16.18 40.75 21.83
N ALA A 641 16.88 41.87 22.04
CA ALA A 641 16.76 42.67 23.25
C ALA A 641 15.34 43.22 23.45
N GLN A 642 14.70 43.70 22.38
CA GLN A 642 13.31 44.14 22.39
C GLN A 642 12.35 42.98 22.71
N THR A 643 12.56 41.81 22.11
CA THR A 643 11.74 40.61 22.33
C THR A 643 11.88 40.11 23.77
N ASP A 644 13.09 40.09 24.32
CA ASP A 644 13.36 39.66 25.69
C ASP A 644 12.81 40.68 26.71
N ALA A 645 12.91 41.99 26.42
CA ALA A 645 12.27 43.03 27.21
C ALA A 645 10.73 42.90 27.19
N ALA A 646 10.13 42.62 26.03
CA ALA A 646 8.69 42.38 25.90
C ALA A 646 8.24 41.10 26.63
N LYS A 647 9.02 40.02 26.58
CA LYS A 647 8.77 38.78 27.35
C LYS A 647 8.92 39.00 28.85
N ALA A 648 9.89 39.80 29.28
CA ALA A 648 10.08 40.16 30.68
C ALA A 648 8.91 41.04 31.20
N ALA A 649 8.46 42.00 30.41
CA ALA A 649 7.28 42.81 30.70
C ALA A 649 5.99 41.98 30.74
N ALA A 650 5.82 41.02 29.83
CA ALA A 650 4.67 40.10 29.82
C ALA A 650 4.67 39.13 31.02
N LYS A 651 5.84 38.67 31.47
CA LYS A 651 6.00 37.90 32.72
C LYS A 651 5.73 38.72 33.98
N ALA A 652 6.04 40.01 33.98
CA ALA A 652 5.73 40.92 35.10
C ALA A 652 4.25 41.32 35.16
N GLY A 653 3.52 41.27 34.03
CA GLY A 653 2.09 41.60 33.93
C GLY A 653 1.11 40.45 34.21
N GLY A 654 1.58 39.27 34.63
CA GLY A 654 0.71 38.13 34.98
C GLY A 654 -0.10 37.54 33.82
N VAL A 655 0.22 37.88 32.57
CA VAL A 655 -0.51 37.34 31.42
C VAL A 655 0.17 36.04 30.98
N ALA A 656 -0.45 34.92 31.35
CA ALA A 656 -0.07 33.60 30.85
C ALA A 656 -0.04 33.61 29.31
N PRO A 657 0.92 32.90 28.68
CA PRO A 657 0.99 32.83 27.23
C PRO A 657 -0.37 32.38 26.69
N LYS A 658 -0.93 33.10 25.70
CA LYS A 658 -2.13 32.67 24.98
C LYS A 658 -1.83 31.27 24.44
N LYS A 659 -2.48 30.25 25.03
CA LYS A 659 -2.51 28.90 24.46
C LYS A 659 -2.90 29.06 22.99
N PRO A 660 -2.28 28.30 22.06
CA PRO A 660 -2.74 28.27 20.68
C PRO A 660 -4.26 28.06 20.70
N ALA A 661 -4.99 28.81 19.86
CA ALA A 661 -6.44 28.65 19.76
C ALA A 661 -6.74 27.16 19.62
N ALA A 662 -7.59 26.63 20.51
CA ALA A 662 -7.96 25.24 20.46
C ALA A 662 -8.52 24.97 19.05
N PRO A 663 -8.13 23.86 18.39
CA PRO A 663 -8.68 23.47 17.10
C PRO A 663 -10.21 23.59 17.09
N GLU A 664 -10.83 23.96 15.97
CA GLU A 664 -12.28 24.26 15.98
C GLU A 664 -13.16 23.13 16.50
N TRP A 665 -12.80 21.87 16.21
CA TRP A 665 -13.48 20.68 16.73
C TRP A 665 -13.48 20.60 18.27
N ARG A 666 -12.55 21.27 18.96
CA ARG A 666 -12.52 21.35 20.43
C ARG A 666 -13.68 22.17 21.01
N LYS A 667 -14.39 22.95 20.18
CA LYS A 667 -15.56 23.74 20.59
C LYS A 667 -16.85 22.90 20.66
N GLU A 668 -16.83 21.66 20.17
CA GLU A 668 -17.98 20.76 20.16
C GLU A 668 -18.19 20.05 21.52
N SER A 669 -19.29 19.29 21.65
CA SER A 669 -19.58 18.53 22.87
C SER A 669 -18.57 17.40 23.08
N VAL A 670 -18.42 16.91 24.32
CA VAL A 670 -17.50 15.82 24.64
C VAL A 670 -17.74 14.57 23.78
N GLU A 671 -19.00 14.26 23.45
CA GLU A 671 -19.35 13.15 22.56
C GLU A 671 -18.79 13.34 21.15
N GLU A 672 -18.99 14.51 20.55
CA GLU A 672 -18.49 14.78 19.19
C GLU A 672 -16.96 14.91 19.17
N ARG A 673 -16.34 15.40 20.25
CA ARG A 673 -14.87 15.41 20.40
C ARG A 673 -14.29 13.98 20.49
N LEU A 674 -14.93 13.07 21.21
CA LEU A 674 -14.53 11.67 21.29
C LEU A 674 -14.72 10.94 19.95
N LYS A 675 -15.84 11.16 19.26
CA LYS A 675 -16.06 10.66 17.89
C LYS A 675 -15.01 11.18 16.91
N TYR A 676 -14.72 12.48 16.96
CA TYR A 676 -13.70 13.11 16.12
C TYR A 676 -12.31 12.53 16.42
N ALA A 677 -11.97 12.38 17.70
CA ALA A 677 -10.71 11.79 18.14
C ALA A 677 -10.56 10.35 17.63
N LEU A 678 -11.61 9.52 17.71
CA LEU A 678 -11.60 8.17 17.16
C LEU A 678 -11.45 8.16 15.63
N ARG A 679 -12.26 8.94 14.91
CA ARG A 679 -12.22 9.03 13.44
C ARG A 679 -10.86 9.50 12.92
N LYS A 680 -10.23 10.45 13.59
CA LYS A 680 -8.91 11.00 13.21
C LYS A 680 -7.73 10.30 13.88
N GLY A 681 -8.01 9.37 14.79
CA GLY A 681 -7.04 8.65 15.59
C GLY A 681 -6.13 9.57 16.43
N ILE A 682 -6.71 10.44 17.25
CA ILE A 682 -6.02 11.44 18.05
C ILE A 682 -6.07 11.05 19.54
N THR A 683 -4.91 10.98 20.19
CA THR A 683 -4.79 10.62 21.61
C THR A 683 -4.50 11.81 22.54
N ASP A 684 -4.04 12.96 22.00
CA ASP A 684 -3.54 14.11 22.77
C ASP A 684 -4.51 14.67 23.85
N PHE A 685 -5.82 14.59 23.61
CA PHE A 685 -6.86 15.13 24.51
C PHE A 685 -7.73 14.04 25.14
N LEU A 686 -7.41 12.77 24.88
CA LEU A 686 -8.30 11.65 25.16
C LEU A 686 -8.57 11.52 26.66
N GLN A 687 -7.55 11.70 27.51
CA GLN A 687 -7.71 11.73 28.97
C GLN A 687 -8.68 12.84 29.42
N GLN A 688 -8.50 14.06 28.91
CA GLN A 688 -9.33 15.21 29.32
C GLN A 688 -10.79 15.03 28.89
N ASP A 689 -11.01 14.50 27.69
CA ASP A 689 -12.36 14.24 27.18
C ASP A 689 -13.02 13.07 27.91
N ILE A 690 -12.26 12.04 28.27
CA ILE A 690 -12.77 10.93 29.07
C ILE A 690 -13.10 11.38 30.50
N ASP A 691 -12.28 12.20 31.13
CA ASP A 691 -12.56 12.75 32.47
C ASP A 691 -13.87 13.58 32.46
N GLU A 692 -14.09 14.37 31.41
CA GLU A 692 -15.34 15.13 31.21
C GLU A 692 -16.54 14.19 30.96
N ALA A 693 -16.35 13.12 30.17
CA ALA A 693 -17.39 12.13 29.93
C ALA A 693 -17.74 11.33 31.20
N LEU A 694 -16.75 10.93 32.00
CA LEU A 694 -16.96 10.25 33.30
C LEU A 694 -17.77 11.10 34.29
N ALA A 695 -17.71 12.43 34.18
CA ALA A 695 -18.56 13.31 35.00
C ALA A 695 -20.01 13.40 34.48
N LYS A 696 -20.24 13.06 33.20
CA LYS A 696 -21.54 13.16 32.52
C LYS A 696 -22.31 11.85 32.50
N TYR A 697 -21.61 10.72 32.38
CA TYR A 697 -22.19 9.38 32.29
C TYR A 697 -22.19 8.69 33.67
N PRO A 698 -23.23 7.88 33.99
CA PRO A 698 -23.39 7.30 35.33
C PRO A 698 -22.38 6.21 35.68
N HIS A 699 -21.84 5.49 34.69
CA HIS A 699 -20.77 4.50 34.86
C HIS A 699 -19.72 4.65 33.77
N ALA A 700 -18.47 4.30 34.06
CA ALA A 700 -17.36 4.31 33.11
C ALA A 700 -17.64 3.45 31.87
N VAL A 701 -18.36 2.34 32.03
CA VAL A 701 -18.81 1.47 30.93
C VAL A 701 -19.74 2.21 29.96
N ASN A 702 -20.56 3.14 30.43
CA ASN A 702 -21.48 3.88 29.55
C ASN A 702 -20.74 4.88 28.62
N VAL A 703 -19.51 5.27 28.96
CA VAL A 703 -18.66 6.07 28.05
C VAL A 703 -18.17 5.19 26.89
N ILE A 704 -17.92 3.90 27.14
CA ILE A 704 -17.58 2.91 26.11
C ILE A 704 -18.81 2.66 25.22
N GLU A 705 -19.92 2.22 25.82
CA GLU A 705 -21.15 1.84 25.11
C GLU A 705 -21.85 3.01 24.39
N GLY A 706 -21.59 4.26 24.80
CA GLY A 706 -22.13 5.46 24.18
C GLY A 706 -21.17 6.11 23.18
N PRO A 707 -20.53 7.23 23.54
CA PRO A 707 -19.81 8.09 22.58
C PRO A 707 -18.64 7.40 21.88
N LEU A 708 -17.96 6.46 22.53
CA LEU A 708 -16.86 5.71 21.91
C LEU A 708 -17.37 4.69 20.89
N MET A 709 -18.38 3.88 21.23
CA MET A 709 -19.01 2.95 20.28
C MET A 709 -19.71 3.66 19.12
N ASP A 710 -20.35 4.82 19.35
CA ASP A 710 -20.90 5.64 18.26
C ASP A 710 -19.80 6.08 17.28
N GLY A 711 -18.62 6.43 17.78
CA GLY A 711 -17.45 6.76 16.97
C GLY A 711 -16.94 5.56 16.16
N MET A 712 -16.92 4.37 16.75
CA MET A 712 -16.54 3.14 16.08
C MET A 712 -17.54 2.73 14.99
N ASN A 713 -18.84 2.87 15.25
CA ASN A 713 -19.90 2.61 14.27
C ASN A 713 -19.79 3.53 13.05
N LEU A 714 -19.51 4.82 13.27
CA LEU A 714 -19.26 5.77 12.18
C LEU A 714 -18.03 5.37 11.34
N VAL A 715 -16.95 4.91 11.99
CA VAL A 715 -15.76 4.43 11.28
C VAL A 715 -16.08 3.20 10.43
N GLY A 716 -16.88 2.27 10.95
CA GLY A 716 -17.39 1.13 10.19
C GLY A 716 -18.20 1.57 8.95
N GLU A 717 -19.10 2.55 9.12
CA GLU A 717 -19.89 3.11 8.01
C GLU A 717 -19.01 3.77 6.94
N LEU A 718 -18.01 4.57 7.35
CA LEU A 718 -17.09 5.24 6.43
C LEU A 718 -16.22 4.23 5.65
N PHE A 719 -15.77 3.16 6.32
CA PHE A 719 -15.03 2.09 5.66
C PHE A 719 -15.89 1.35 4.63
N GLY A 720 -17.13 1.00 4.98
CA GLY A 720 -18.06 0.32 4.05
C GLY A 720 -18.48 1.19 2.84
N LYS A 721 -18.31 2.52 2.91
CA LYS A 721 -18.51 3.44 1.78
C LYS A 721 -17.24 3.68 0.95
N GLY A 722 -16.08 3.14 1.35
CA GLY A 722 -14.79 3.44 0.74
C GLY A 722 -14.26 4.86 1.02
N GLU A 723 -14.85 5.57 1.99
CA GLU A 723 -14.39 6.91 2.42
C GLU A 723 -13.26 6.84 3.46
N MET A 724 -13.03 5.65 4.03
CA MET A 724 -11.99 5.36 5.00
C MET A 724 -11.31 4.04 4.64
N PHE A 725 -10.00 3.95 4.81
CA PHE A 725 -9.20 2.78 4.39
C PHE A 725 -8.66 1.99 5.58
N LEU A 726 -8.23 0.74 5.35
CA LEU A 726 -7.83 -0.17 6.41
C LEU A 726 -6.76 0.40 7.37
N PRO A 727 -5.69 1.09 6.92
CA PRO A 727 -4.75 1.72 7.84
C PRO A 727 -5.40 2.81 8.72
N GLN A 728 -6.39 3.54 8.20
CA GLN A 728 -7.15 4.52 8.99
C GLN A 728 -8.01 3.83 10.06
N VAL A 729 -8.63 2.69 9.72
CA VAL A 729 -9.41 1.88 10.66
C VAL A 729 -8.53 1.33 11.77
N VAL A 730 -7.35 0.79 11.44
CA VAL A 730 -6.34 0.33 12.42
C VAL A 730 -5.93 1.45 13.36
N LYS A 731 -5.75 2.67 12.84
CA LYS A 731 -5.43 3.84 13.66
C LYS A 731 -6.57 4.21 14.63
N THR A 732 -7.82 4.20 14.17
CA THR A 732 -9.00 4.41 15.03
C THR A 732 -9.03 3.39 16.18
N ALA A 733 -8.78 2.11 15.87
CA ALA A 733 -8.72 1.03 16.82
C ALA A 733 -7.76 1.31 17.99
N ARG A 734 -6.58 1.87 17.68
CA ARG A 734 -5.61 2.24 18.71
C ARG A 734 -6.13 3.31 19.63
N THR A 735 -6.76 4.32 19.05
CA THR A 735 -7.34 5.41 19.82
C THR A 735 -8.46 4.88 20.72
N MET A 736 -9.25 3.93 20.23
CA MET A 736 -10.24 3.21 21.03
C MET A 736 -9.58 2.42 22.17
N LYS A 737 -8.54 1.63 21.89
CA LYS A 737 -7.80 0.88 22.92
C LYS A 737 -7.17 1.81 23.97
N SER A 738 -6.61 2.95 23.56
CA SER A 738 -6.11 3.96 24.48
C SER A 738 -7.23 4.55 25.34
N ALA A 739 -8.40 4.82 24.76
CA ALA A 739 -9.56 5.32 25.50
C ALA A 739 -10.02 4.30 26.56
N VAL A 740 -10.15 3.02 26.17
CA VAL A 740 -10.51 1.93 27.08
C VAL A 740 -9.45 1.77 28.18
N SER A 741 -8.16 1.89 27.85
CA SER A 741 -7.07 1.81 28.84
C SER A 741 -7.14 2.93 29.88
N ILE A 742 -7.60 4.13 29.48
CA ILE A 742 -7.84 5.25 30.40
C ILE A 742 -9.06 4.98 31.29
N LEU A 743 -10.13 4.39 30.74
CA LEU A 743 -11.34 4.05 31.47
C LEU A 743 -11.15 2.83 32.40
N GLN A 744 -10.18 1.97 32.12
CA GLN A 744 -9.96 0.69 32.82
C GLN A 744 -9.88 0.82 34.36
N PRO A 745 -9.09 1.74 34.95
CA PRO A 745 -9.03 1.89 36.40
C PRO A 745 -10.37 2.34 37.01
N HIS A 746 -11.17 3.10 36.27
CA HIS A 746 -12.50 3.55 36.68
C HIS A 746 -13.52 2.40 36.63
N ILE A 747 -13.45 1.57 35.58
CA ILE A 747 -14.28 0.35 35.45
C ILE A 747 -13.98 -0.63 36.59
N GLU A 748 -12.70 -0.85 36.91
CA GLU A 748 -12.26 -1.72 38.01
C GLU A 748 -12.65 -1.16 39.39
N ALA A 749 -12.69 0.17 39.54
CA ALA A 749 -13.20 0.80 40.76
C ALA A 749 -14.73 0.66 40.90
N GLU A 750 -15.46 0.56 39.78
CA GLU A 750 -16.91 0.39 39.72
C GLU A 750 -17.36 -1.09 39.75
N LYS A 751 -16.49 -2.06 39.45
CA LYS A 751 -16.79 -3.51 39.39
C LYS A 751 -15.87 -4.37 40.27
N GLN A 752 -16.45 -5.36 40.97
CA GLN A 752 -15.75 -6.51 41.57
C GLN A 752 -15.30 -7.58 40.54
N GLY A 753 -14.80 -7.19 39.36
CA GLY A 753 -14.37 -8.12 38.31
C GLY A 753 -13.62 -7.39 37.20
N GLY A 754 -12.48 -7.96 36.78
CA GLY A 754 -11.51 -7.35 35.86
C GLY A 754 -12.03 -7.02 34.45
N ALA A 755 -11.11 -6.55 33.60
CA ALA A 755 -11.35 -6.09 32.22
C ALA A 755 -12.51 -6.79 31.50
N THR A 756 -13.55 -6.03 31.13
CA THR A 756 -14.67 -6.54 30.35
C THR A 756 -14.43 -6.30 28.86
N THR A 757 -14.13 -7.37 28.13
CA THR A 757 -14.17 -7.41 26.66
C THR A 757 -15.62 -7.32 26.19
N ALA A 758 -15.85 -6.86 24.95
CA ALA A 758 -17.18 -6.81 24.35
C ALA A 758 -17.76 -8.22 24.06
N GLY A 759 -16.87 -9.22 23.95
CA GLY A 759 -17.15 -10.63 23.73
C GLY A 759 -15.90 -11.32 23.20
N LYS A 760 -15.89 -12.65 23.17
CA LYS A 760 -14.81 -13.48 22.63
C LYS A 760 -15.27 -14.14 21.33
N ILE A 761 -14.54 -13.93 20.25
CA ILE A 761 -14.93 -14.35 18.90
C ILE A 761 -13.87 -15.30 18.35
N LEU A 762 -14.31 -16.47 17.88
CA LEU A 762 -13.45 -17.40 17.14
C LEU A 762 -13.50 -17.08 15.66
N MET A 763 -12.36 -16.93 15.00
CA MET A 763 -12.27 -16.69 13.57
C MET A 763 -11.54 -17.86 12.90
N ALA A 764 -12.07 -18.36 11.79
CA ALA A 764 -11.44 -19.44 11.03
C ALA A 764 -11.70 -19.30 9.54
N THR A 765 -10.67 -19.47 8.71
CA THR A 765 -10.86 -19.77 7.29
C THR A 765 -11.07 -21.27 7.18
N VAL A 766 -12.20 -21.67 6.59
CA VAL A 766 -12.65 -23.07 6.62
C VAL A 766 -11.70 -23.98 5.84
N LYS A 767 -11.80 -25.28 6.15
CA LYS A 767 -11.04 -26.35 5.51
C LYS A 767 -10.99 -26.21 3.99
N GLY A 768 -9.80 -26.45 3.42
CA GLY A 768 -9.57 -26.40 1.97
C GLY A 768 -9.36 -24.99 1.40
N ASP A 769 -9.41 -23.95 2.23
CA ASP A 769 -9.18 -22.57 1.82
C ASP A 769 -8.00 -21.95 2.57
N VAL A 770 -7.12 -21.30 1.81
CA VAL A 770 -5.92 -20.59 2.31
C VAL A 770 -6.07 -19.09 2.32
N HIS A 771 -7.15 -18.57 1.75
CA HIS A 771 -7.32 -17.13 1.65
C HIS A 771 -7.84 -16.59 2.98
N ASP A 772 -7.04 -15.75 3.61
CA ASP A 772 -7.35 -15.20 4.93
C ASP A 772 -7.29 -13.67 5.00
N ILE A 773 -6.98 -12.98 3.89
CA ILE A 773 -6.96 -11.51 3.86
C ILE A 773 -8.27 -10.95 4.45
N GLY A 774 -9.42 -11.43 3.97
CA GLY A 774 -10.73 -11.00 4.50
C GLY A 774 -10.93 -11.33 5.98
N LYS A 775 -10.52 -12.53 6.42
CA LYS A 775 -10.55 -12.92 7.84
C LYS A 775 -9.69 -11.99 8.69
N ASN A 776 -8.48 -11.70 8.25
CA ASN A 776 -7.52 -10.85 8.97
C ASN A 776 -8.06 -9.42 9.07
N ILE A 777 -8.72 -8.91 8.03
CA ILE A 777 -9.44 -7.63 8.08
C ILE A 777 -10.56 -7.67 9.14
N VAL A 778 -11.37 -8.73 9.18
CA VAL A 778 -12.42 -8.87 10.21
C VAL A 778 -11.82 -8.98 11.60
N CYS A 779 -10.74 -9.73 11.79
CA CYS A 779 -10.03 -9.83 13.06
C CYS A 779 -9.56 -8.44 13.53
N VAL A 780 -8.99 -7.64 12.61
CA VAL A 780 -8.61 -6.26 12.86
C VAL A 780 -9.84 -5.44 13.28
N VAL A 781 -10.90 -5.39 12.46
CA VAL A 781 -12.12 -4.60 12.73
C VAL A 781 -12.79 -4.98 14.05
N MET A 782 -12.90 -6.28 14.34
CA MET A 782 -13.50 -6.78 15.57
C MET A 782 -12.62 -6.41 16.78
N SER A 783 -11.30 -6.53 16.67
CA SER A 783 -10.37 -6.04 17.70
C SER A 783 -10.52 -4.54 17.93
N CYS A 784 -10.80 -3.75 16.87
CA CYS A 784 -11.07 -2.32 17.00
C CYS A 784 -12.30 -2.02 17.87
N ASN A 785 -13.26 -2.95 17.94
CA ASN A 785 -14.50 -2.83 18.68
C ASN A 785 -14.46 -3.54 20.06
N ASN A 786 -13.25 -3.74 20.62
CA ASN A 786 -13.02 -4.32 21.94
C ASN A 786 -13.45 -5.79 22.09
N TYR A 787 -13.52 -6.55 20.99
CA TYR A 787 -13.69 -8.00 21.03
C TYR A 787 -12.35 -8.72 21.20
N GLU A 788 -12.33 -9.81 21.96
CA GLU A 788 -11.18 -10.73 22.03
C GLU A 788 -11.26 -11.69 20.86
N ILE A 789 -10.22 -11.75 20.02
CA ILE A 789 -10.21 -12.58 18.81
C ILE A 789 -9.29 -13.78 19.01
N ILE A 790 -9.84 -14.97 18.77
CA ILE A 790 -9.08 -16.22 18.66
C ILE A 790 -9.09 -16.60 17.19
N ASP A 791 -7.98 -16.34 16.52
CA ASP A 791 -7.79 -16.71 15.13
C ASP A 791 -7.20 -18.11 15.04
N LEU A 792 -7.92 -19.02 14.39
CA LEU A 792 -7.47 -20.39 14.13
C LEU A 792 -6.63 -20.51 12.85
N GLY A 793 -6.52 -19.45 12.07
CA GLY A 793 -5.78 -19.42 10.81
C GLY A 793 -6.59 -19.99 9.64
N VAL A 794 -5.86 -20.64 8.73
CA VAL A 794 -6.40 -21.18 7.47
C VAL A 794 -6.57 -22.68 7.49
N MET A 795 -7.36 -23.20 6.54
CA MET A 795 -7.61 -24.63 6.35
C MET A 795 -8.16 -25.35 7.57
N VAL A 796 -8.92 -24.67 8.41
CA VAL A 796 -9.28 -25.20 9.73
C VAL A 796 -10.40 -26.24 9.60
N PRO A 797 -10.20 -27.50 10.05
CA PRO A 797 -11.24 -28.52 10.04
C PRO A 797 -12.41 -28.17 10.97
N ALA A 798 -13.61 -28.61 10.60
CA ALA A 798 -14.83 -28.34 11.36
C ALA A 798 -14.74 -28.82 12.82
N GLU A 799 -14.13 -29.97 13.06
CA GLU A 799 -13.96 -30.54 14.41
C GLU A 799 -13.08 -29.66 15.29
N GLN A 800 -12.03 -29.06 14.71
CA GLN A 800 -11.13 -28.16 15.44
C GLN A 800 -11.83 -26.84 15.78
N ILE A 801 -12.63 -26.29 14.86
CA ILE A 801 -13.43 -25.08 15.11
C ILE A 801 -14.40 -25.33 16.27
N VAL A 802 -15.15 -26.44 16.21
CA VAL A 802 -16.11 -26.82 17.26
C VAL A 802 -15.41 -27.04 18.61
N GLN A 803 -14.31 -27.79 18.62
CA GLN A 803 -13.57 -28.07 19.86
C GLN A 803 -13.02 -26.79 20.49
N LYS A 804 -12.39 -25.91 19.69
CA LYS A 804 -11.83 -24.65 20.21
C LYS A 804 -12.93 -23.71 20.70
N ALA A 805 -14.07 -23.66 20.01
CA ALA A 805 -15.21 -22.87 20.45
C ALA A 805 -15.70 -23.28 21.85
N ILE A 806 -15.73 -24.58 22.13
CA ILE A 806 -16.09 -25.14 23.43
C ILE A 806 -15.02 -24.81 24.48
N ASP A 807 -13.75 -25.10 24.18
CA ASP A 807 -12.63 -24.96 25.12
C ASP A 807 -12.45 -23.50 25.59
N GLU A 808 -12.58 -22.56 24.64
CA GLU A 808 -12.36 -21.15 24.89
C GLU A 808 -13.62 -20.38 25.32
N LYS A 809 -14.77 -21.05 25.28
CA LYS A 809 -16.10 -20.50 25.58
C LYS A 809 -16.36 -19.22 24.81
N VAL A 810 -16.29 -19.32 23.48
CA VAL A 810 -16.47 -18.18 22.58
C VAL A 810 -17.95 -17.80 22.49
N ASP A 811 -18.19 -16.50 22.31
CA ASP A 811 -19.52 -15.92 22.24
C ASP A 811 -20.06 -15.85 20.80
N ALA A 812 -19.20 -15.86 19.79
CA ALA A 812 -19.58 -16.02 18.38
C ALA A 812 -18.43 -16.67 17.57
N ILE A 813 -18.76 -17.19 16.38
CA ILE A 813 -17.81 -17.78 15.44
C ILE A 813 -17.94 -17.07 14.09
N GLY A 814 -16.82 -16.59 13.55
CA GLY A 814 -16.71 -16.10 12.18
C GLY A 814 -16.05 -17.14 11.26
N LEU A 815 -16.72 -17.47 10.17
CA LEU A 815 -16.23 -18.38 9.14
C LEU A 815 -15.93 -17.58 7.86
N SER A 816 -14.72 -17.75 7.34
CA SER A 816 -14.28 -17.13 6.09
C SER A 816 -14.06 -18.17 4.99
N GLY A 817 -14.42 -17.82 3.76
CA GLY A 817 -14.17 -18.63 2.57
C GLY A 817 -14.20 -17.77 1.30
N LEU A 818 -13.17 -17.89 0.46
CA LEU A 818 -13.01 -17.21 -0.81
C LEU A 818 -13.32 -18.11 -2.01
N ILE A 819 -13.15 -19.43 -1.89
CA ILE A 819 -13.37 -20.36 -3.00
C ILE A 819 -14.71 -21.08 -2.88
N THR A 820 -15.28 -21.52 -4.00
CA THR A 820 -16.57 -22.23 -4.04
C THR A 820 -16.61 -23.48 -3.13
N PRO A 821 -15.56 -24.32 -3.06
CA PRO A 821 -15.53 -25.46 -2.12
C PRO A 821 -15.69 -25.06 -0.64
N SER A 822 -15.27 -23.85 -0.26
CA SER A 822 -15.37 -23.35 1.12
C SER A 822 -16.82 -23.25 1.58
N LEU A 823 -17.76 -23.01 0.66
CA LEU A 823 -19.18 -22.94 0.98
C LEU A 823 -19.72 -24.27 1.52
N GLU A 824 -19.32 -25.40 0.91
CA GLU A 824 -19.71 -26.72 1.40
C GLU A 824 -19.11 -27.03 2.78
N GLU A 825 -17.86 -26.60 3.01
CA GLU A 825 -17.20 -26.77 4.31
C GLU A 825 -17.85 -25.89 5.40
N MET A 826 -18.33 -24.69 5.08
CA MET A 826 -19.14 -23.89 6.01
C MET A 826 -20.45 -24.59 6.40
N VAL A 827 -21.10 -25.27 5.46
CA VAL A 827 -22.28 -26.12 5.74
C VAL A 827 -21.88 -27.26 6.67
N HIS A 828 -20.72 -27.87 6.45
CA HIS A 828 -20.21 -28.95 7.31
C HIS A 828 -19.94 -28.46 8.74
N VAL A 829 -19.34 -27.28 8.92
CA VAL A 829 -19.13 -26.66 10.24
C VAL A 829 -20.46 -26.47 10.97
N ALA A 830 -21.48 -25.93 10.30
CA ALA A 830 -22.81 -25.74 10.89
C ALA A 830 -23.42 -27.08 11.38
N ARG A 831 -23.27 -28.15 10.60
CA ARG A 831 -23.71 -29.51 10.99
C ARG A 831 -22.96 -30.04 12.21
N GLU A 832 -21.64 -29.85 12.27
CA GLU A 832 -20.84 -30.32 13.42
C GLU A 832 -21.16 -29.51 14.69
N MET A 833 -21.39 -28.21 14.57
CA MET A 833 -21.88 -27.38 15.68
C MET A 833 -23.25 -27.84 16.20
N GLN A 834 -24.16 -28.23 15.29
CA GLN A 834 -25.47 -28.79 15.65
C GLN A 834 -25.31 -30.12 16.40
N LYS A 835 -24.45 -31.02 15.91
CA LYS A 835 -24.16 -32.30 16.56
C LYS A 835 -23.56 -32.13 17.96
N ALA A 836 -22.73 -31.09 18.15
CA ALA A 836 -22.15 -30.72 19.44
C ALA A 836 -23.16 -30.05 20.38
N GLY A 837 -24.39 -29.77 19.94
CA GLY A 837 -25.44 -29.14 20.76
C GLY A 837 -25.19 -27.66 21.05
N LEU A 838 -24.37 -26.99 20.24
CA LEU A 838 -24.05 -25.58 20.41
C LEU A 838 -25.20 -24.69 19.92
N ARG A 839 -25.24 -23.46 20.44
CA ARG A 839 -26.16 -22.38 20.01
C ARG A 839 -25.44 -21.05 19.82
N ILE A 840 -24.12 -21.10 19.75
CA ILE A 840 -23.25 -19.94 19.50
C ILE A 840 -23.56 -19.39 18.09
N PRO A 841 -23.74 -18.07 17.92
CA PRO A 841 -23.94 -17.44 16.60
C PRO A 841 -22.79 -17.70 15.62
N ILE A 842 -23.15 -17.97 14.37
CA ILE A 842 -22.21 -18.10 13.24
C ILE A 842 -22.35 -16.90 12.32
N MET A 843 -21.24 -16.20 12.07
CA MET A 843 -21.13 -15.15 11.06
C MET A 843 -20.35 -15.72 9.86
N VAL A 844 -20.92 -15.60 8.67
CA VAL A 844 -20.33 -16.14 7.43
C VAL A 844 -19.95 -14.99 6.50
N GLY A 845 -18.71 -14.99 6.01
CA GLY A 845 -18.22 -13.99 5.06
C GLY A 845 -17.17 -14.52 4.08
N GLY A 846 -16.83 -13.69 3.10
CA GLY A 846 -15.89 -14.01 2.03
C GLY A 846 -16.51 -13.85 0.63
N ALA A 847 -15.67 -13.71 -0.40
CA ALA A 847 -16.12 -13.20 -1.71
C ALA A 847 -17.15 -14.09 -2.42
N THR A 848 -17.12 -15.40 -2.17
CA THR A 848 -18.08 -16.37 -2.73
C THR A 848 -19.35 -16.55 -1.88
N THR A 849 -19.41 -15.93 -0.70
CA THR A 849 -20.55 -16.06 0.21
C THR A 849 -21.65 -15.06 -0.11
N SER A 850 -22.90 -15.45 0.13
CA SER A 850 -24.07 -14.58 -0.04
C SER A 850 -25.15 -14.81 0.99
N GLU A 851 -26.07 -13.84 1.09
CA GLU A 851 -27.22 -13.96 1.98
C GLU A 851 -28.10 -15.15 1.60
N LEU A 852 -28.37 -15.32 0.30
CA LEU A 852 -29.24 -16.39 -0.17
C LEU A 852 -28.64 -17.76 0.11
N HIS A 853 -27.33 -17.95 -0.15
CA HIS A 853 -26.66 -19.22 0.11
C HIS A 853 -26.67 -19.57 1.60
N VAL A 854 -26.37 -18.60 2.47
CA VAL A 854 -26.47 -18.81 3.93
C VAL A 854 -27.89 -19.21 4.31
N ALA A 855 -28.91 -18.54 3.78
CA ALA A 855 -30.31 -18.84 4.06
C ALA A 855 -30.77 -20.23 3.56
N LEU A 856 -30.25 -20.69 2.42
CA LEU A 856 -30.63 -21.95 1.77
C LEU A 856 -29.82 -23.16 2.25
N LYS A 857 -28.53 -23.00 2.54
CA LYS A 857 -27.58 -24.12 2.69
C LYS A 857 -26.98 -24.24 4.08
N ILE A 858 -26.67 -23.12 4.74
CA ILE A 858 -25.94 -23.14 6.03
C ILE A 858 -26.92 -23.03 7.20
N ALA A 859 -27.77 -22.00 7.22
CA ALA A 859 -28.72 -21.74 8.30
C ALA A 859 -29.69 -22.91 8.59
N PRO A 860 -30.17 -23.71 7.61
CA PRO A 860 -31.05 -24.84 7.90
C PRO A 860 -30.38 -26.00 8.64
N GLU A 861 -29.05 -26.07 8.66
CA GLU A 861 -28.28 -27.18 9.22
C GLU A 861 -27.91 -26.96 10.69
N TYR A 862 -28.26 -25.79 11.26
CA TYR A 862 -27.92 -25.39 12.62
C TYR A 862 -29.08 -24.62 13.27
N ASP A 863 -29.47 -25.01 14.49
CA ASP A 863 -30.60 -24.38 15.18
C ASP A 863 -30.26 -23.02 15.84
N GLY A 864 -28.97 -22.71 15.98
CA GLY A 864 -28.50 -21.39 16.44
C GLY A 864 -28.51 -20.34 15.31
N PRO A 865 -28.30 -19.06 15.63
CA PRO A 865 -28.31 -18.02 14.61
C PRO A 865 -27.12 -18.15 13.66
N VAL A 866 -27.40 -18.08 12.35
CA VAL A 866 -26.39 -17.99 11.29
C VAL A 866 -26.68 -16.74 10.47
N ILE A 867 -25.70 -15.88 10.27
CA ILE A 867 -25.87 -14.64 9.50
C ILE A 867 -24.77 -14.50 8.45
N TRP A 868 -25.18 -14.07 7.25
CA TRP A 868 -24.25 -13.58 6.25
C TRP A 868 -23.83 -12.14 6.55
N VAL A 869 -22.52 -11.89 6.51
CA VAL A 869 -21.95 -10.57 6.71
C VAL A 869 -21.20 -10.15 5.44
N LYS A 870 -21.79 -9.21 4.70
CA LYS A 870 -21.26 -8.73 3.42
C LYS A 870 -19.92 -8.02 3.54
N ASP A 871 -19.74 -7.23 4.60
CA ASP A 871 -18.59 -6.34 4.77
C ASP A 871 -17.98 -6.50 6.16
N ALA A 872 -16.65 -6.50 6.23
CA ALA A 872 -15.92 -6.64 7.49
C ALA A 872 -16.36 -5.64 8.56
N SER A 873 -16.67 -4.39 8.18
CA SER A 873 -17.12 -3.30 9.07
C SER A 873 -18.41 -3.60 9.84
N LEU A 874 -19.28 -4.46 9.30
CA LEU A 874 -20.58 -4.76 9.88
C LEU A 874 -20.52 -5.79 11.02
N ASN A 875 -19.44 -6.58 11.09
CA ASN A 875 -19.34 -7.70 12.03
C ASN A 875 -19.48 -7.25 13.50
N ALA A 876 -18.88 -6.11 13.87
CA ALA A 876 -18.88 -5.63 15.25
C ALA A 876 -20.28 -5.24 15.74
N GLY A 877 -21.04 -4.53 14.91
CA GLY A 877 -22.42 -4.14 15.21
C GLY A 877 -23.36 -5.35 15.25
N ILE A 878 -23.16 -6.32 14.35
CA ILE A 878 -23.93 -7.58 14.33
C ILE A 878 -23.67 -8.40 15.60
N CYS A 879 -22.41 -8.56 16.01
CA CYS A 879 -22.08 -9.23 17.27
C CYS A 879 -22.72 -8.53 18.47
N ALA A 880 -22.68 -7.20 18.53
CA ALA A 880 -23.25 -6.45 19.65
C ALA A 880 -24.75 -6.75 19.83
N ARG A 881 -25.50 -6.93 18.72
CA ARG A 881 -26.91 -7.32 18.75
C ARG A 881 -27.11 -8.76 19.24
N PHE A 882 -26.26 -9.70 18.87
CA PHE A 882 -26.34 -11.09 19.34
C PHE A 882 -25.97 -11.25 20.81
N LEU A 883 -25.05 -10.43 21.32
CA LEU A 883 -24.60 -10.49 22.71
C LEU A 883 -25.49 -9.69 23.68
N ASN A 884 -26.41 -8.88 23.16
CA ASN A 884 -27.36 -8.13 23.97
C ASN A 884 -28.61 -8.97 24.31
N GLU A 885 -28.84 -9.23 25.60
CA GLU A 885 -29.97 -10.06 26.08
C GLU A 885 -31.36 -9.58 25.63
N ALA A 886 -31.55 -8.27 25.43
CA ALA A 886 -32.83 -7.68 25.05
C ALA A 886 -33.04 -7.59 23.53
N GLU A 887 -31.95 -7.47 22.75
CA GLU A 887 -32.00 -7.38 21.29
C GLU A 887 -31.86 -8.73 20.59
N CYS A 888 -31.08 -9.65 21.15
CA CYS A 888 -30.78 -10.94 20.54
C CYS A 888 -32.05 -11.72 20.15
N PRO A 889 -33.07 -11.92 21.03
CA PRO A 889 -34.29 -12.62 20.64
C PRO A 889 -35.08 -11.95 19.52
N LYS A 890 -35.04 -10.61 19.44
CA LYS A 890 -35.71 -9.85 18.37
C LYS A 890 -34.96 -10.03 17.05
N PHE A 891 -33.64 -9.92 17.11
CA PHE A 891 -32.79 -10.04 15.93
C PHE A 891 -32.82 -11.45 15.35
N GLU A 892 -32.83 -12.50 16.19
CA GLU A 892 -33.02 -13.88 15.73
C GLU A 892 -34.36 -14.09 15.04
N ALA A 893 -35.44 -13.49 15.56
CA ALA A 893 -36.76 -13.58 14.95
C ALA A 893 -36.81 -12.85 13.58
N GLU A 894 -36.25 -11.64 13.51
CA GLU A 894 -36.09 -10.87 12.26
C GLU A 894 -35.29 -11.67 11.21
N LEU A 895 -34.17 -12.27 11.63
CA LEU A 895 -33.29 -13.06 10.79
C LEU A 895 -34.00 -14.32 10.25
N LYS A 896 -34.72 -15.03 11.11
CA LYS A 896 -35.53 -16.20 10.71
C LYS A 896 -36.60 -15.82 9.71
N GLU A 897 -37.34 -14.74 9.95
CA GLU A 897 -38.37 -14.27 9.01
C GLU A 897 -37.76 -13.86 7.65
N ARG A 898 -36.63 -13.15 7.68
CA ARG A 898 -35.90 -12.74 6.47
C ARG A 898 -35.44 -13.94 5.65
N TYR A 899 -34.86 -14.95 6.29
CA TYR A 899 -34.37 -16.14 5.60
C TYR A 899 -35.51 -17.05 5.12
N GLU A 900 -36.63 -17.13 5.86
CA GLU A 900 -37.83 -17.82 5.40
C GLU A 900 -38.38 -17.19 4.10
N LYS A 901 -38.44 -15.86 4.04
CA LYS A 901 -38.84 -15.11 2.83
C LYS A 901 -37.91 -15.37 1.65
N LEU A 902 -36.60 -15.33 1.87
CA LEU A 902 -35.61 -15.62 0.82
C LEU A 902 -35.77 -17.06 0.28
N ARG A 903 -35.95 -18.04 1.17
CA ARG A 903 -36.21 -19.44 0.77
C ARG A 903 -37.51 -19.57 -0.03
N GLN A 904 -38.59 -18.96 0.42
CA GLN A 904 -39.88 -19.00 -0.27
C GLN A 904 -39.79 -18.36 -1.66
N ASN A 905 -39.22 -17.16 -1.77
CA ASN A 905 -39.04 -16.48 -3.05
C ASN A 905 -38.21 -17.31 -4.04
N TYR A 906 -37.10 -17.91 -3.57
CA TYR A 906 -36.27 -18.78 -4.40
C TYR A 906 -37.02 -20.01 -4.91
N HIS A 907 -37.81 -20.67 -4.04
CA HIS A 907 -38.63 -21.80 -4.43
C HIS A 907 -39.76 -21.41 -5.41
N GLU A 908 -40.34 -20.22 -5.27
CA GLU A 908 -41.34 -19.67 -6.19
C GLU A 908 -40.75 -19.31 -7.55
N GLU A 909 -39.51 -18.81 -7.61
CA GLU A 909 -38.79 -18.56 -8.87
C GLU A 909 -38.36 -19.85 -9.57
N GLN A 910 -37.86 -20.84 -8.83
CA GLN A 910 -37.59 -22.19 -9.35
C GLN A 910 -38.86 -22.86 -9.89
N ALA A 911 -39.99 -22.69 -9.22
CA ALA A 911 -41.29 -23.21 -9.66
C ALA A 911 -41.83 -22.54 -10.93
N LYS A 912 -41.29 -21.38 -11.34
CA LYS A 912 -41.60 -20.71 -12.62
C LYS A 912 -40.76 -21.22 -13.79
N ILE A 913 -39.76 -22.07 -13.56
CA ILE A 913 -38.98 -22.70 -14.61
C ILE A 913 -39.82 -23.83 -15.20
N ALA A 914 -40.08 -23.78 -16.51
CA ALA A 914 -40.84 -24.80 -17.21
C ALA A 914 -40.17 -26.17 -17.01
N SER A 915 -40.96 -27.21 -16.71
CA SER A 915 -40.45 -28.58 -16.63
C SER A 915 -39.70 -28.95 -17.92
N LEU A 916 -38.71 -29.85 -17.87
CA LEU A 916 -38.01 -30.29 -19.09
C LEU A 916 -38.99 -30.73 -20.20
N SER A 917 -40.12 -31.31 -19.82
CA SER A 917 -41.22 -31.60 -20.74
C SER A 917 -41.88 -30.36 -21.35
N GLU A 918 -42.17 -29.32 -20.57
CA GLU A 918 -42.77 -28.06 -21.06
C GLU A 918 -41.77 -27.22 -21.85
N ALA A 919 -40.52 -27.13 -21.41
CA ALA A 919 -39.45 -26.47 -22.16
C ALA A 919 -39.22 -27.14 -23.52
N ARG A 920 -39.22 -28.48 -23.58
CA ARG A 920 -39.17 -29.25 -24.85
C ARG A 920 -40.41 -29.03 -25.72
N LYS A 921 -41.57 -28.84 -25.12
CA LYS A 921 -42.83 -28.56 -25.83
C LYS A 921 -42.87 -27.14 -26.40
N ASN A 922 -42.22 -26.21 -25.71
CA ASN A 922 -42.08 -24.80 -26.10
C ASN A 922 -40.76 -24.54 -26.87
N LYS A 923 -40.12 -25.57 -27.44
CA LYS A 923 -38.93 -25.36 -28.26
C LYS A 923 -39.28 -24.41 -29.40
N LEU A 924 -38.45 -23.41 -29.65
CA LEU A 924 -38.57 -22.58 -30.84
C LEU A 924 -38.10 -23.41 -32.04
N GLU A 925 -38.93 -23.54 -33.07
CA GLU A 925 -38.52 -24.14 -34.35
C GLU A 925 -37.68 -23.13 -35.12
N LEU A 926 -36.40 -23.11 -34.78
CA LEU A 926 -35.40 -22.38 -35.53
C LEU A 926 -34.75 -23.37 -36.51
N PHE A 927 -35.18 -23.23 -37.77
CA PHE A 927 -34.84 -23.97 -39.01
C PHE A 927 -35.53 -25.32 -39.22
#